data_AF-A0A6P5J1X5-F1
#
_entry.id   AF-A0A6P5J1X5-F1
#
_cell.length_a   1.000
_cell.length_b   1.000
_cell.length_c   1.000
_cell.angle_alpha   90.00
_cell.angle_beta   90.00
_cell.angle_gamma   90.00
#
_symmetry.space_group_name_H-M   'P 1'
#
loop_
_entity.id
_entity.type
_entity.pdbx_description
1 polymer ?
#
loop_
_entity_poly.entity_id
_entity_poly.type
_entity_poly.pdbx_seq_one_letter_code
_entity_poly.pdbx_strand_id
1 'polypeptide(L)'
;MLPLGMRDAAAAGFASSLSHLLVLGLYLGPQPDAQPHLLPQLAANAVLFLCGNAAGAYHKALMERALRATFREALSSLHSRRRLDSEKRHQEHLLLSILPAYLAREMKAEIMARLQAGQGPRPEGTNNFHSLYVKRHQGVSVLYADIVGFTRLASECSPKELVLMLNELFGKFDQIAKEHECMRIKILGDCYYCVSGLPLSLPDHALNCVRMGLDMCRAIRKLRAATGVDINMRVGVHSGSVLCGVIGLQKWQYDVWSHDVTLANHMEAGGVPGRVHITGATLALLGGAYAVEDAAPGHRDPYLRELGEPTYLVIDPRAEEEEEEEVTAGRPLSPPEGPKMRPSLLMTRYLESWGAAKPFAHLSHLDSSVPTSPPLPENALASLGPQRSLDRARTPRGLEDELDTGDEKFFQVIEQLNSQKQWKRSKDFSPLTLYFWEKEMEKEYRLSALPAFKYYAACTFLVFLSNFIIQVLVANRPPALAVIYGIIFILFCLLLFICFSEHLTKCVLKGPKFLHWLPALSGTVATRPGLRVALGATTILIVLTMAIVNLFFQPMSDCSFPAPNSSATALNSWNTSDSLPLISIPYSIHCCVLGFLSCSLFLHMNFELKLLLLLLWLLTSCSLFLHSHAWLSDCLVAHLYPTPSAQRPGVLKEPKLMGAISFFVFFFTLLALARQNEYYCRLDFLWKKKLRQEQEETETMENLTRLLLENVLPAHVAPQFIGQNRRNEDLYHQSYECVCVLFASVPDFKEFYSESNINREGLECLRLLNEIIADFDELLSKPKFSGVEKIKTIGSTYMAATGLNATSGQDTQQDSERSCSHLGTMVEFAVALGAKLDIINKHSFNDFRLRVGLNHGPVVAGVIGAQKPQYDIWGNTVNVASRMESTGVLGKIQVTEETACVLQSLGYTCYSRGVIKVKGKGQLRTYFLSTELTRTGPMLS
;
A
#
# COMPACT_ATOMS: atom_id res chain seq x y z
N MET A 1 -34.51 11.96 15.56
CA MET A 1 -33.58 12.77 16.38
C MET A 1 -33.39 12.16 17.76
N LEU A 2 -34.43 11.66 18.44
CA LEU A 2 -34.25 10.90 19.68
C LEU A 2 -33.52 9.56 19.43
N PRO A 3 -32.58 9.16 20.30
CA PRO A 3 -31.75 7.96 20.15
C PRO A 3 -32.49 6.68 20.58
N LEU A 4 -33.74 6.51 20.14
CA LEU A 4 -34.55 5.32 20.45
C LEU A 4 -34.26 4.21 19.43
N GLY A 5 -34.44 2.94 19.80
CA GLY A 5 -34.46 1.83 18.84
C GLY A 5 -35.66 1.92 17.89
N MET A 6 -35.63 1.24 16.73
CA MET A 6 -36.77 1.24 15.80
C MET A 6 -38.03 0.64 16.42
N ARG A 7 -37.88 -0.42 17.23
CA ARG A 7 -38.99 -1.05 17.97
C ARG A 7 -39.62 -0.08 18.96
N ASP A 8 -38.80 0.58 19.78
CA ASP A 8 -39.29 1.51 20.82
C ASP A 8 -39.96 2.74 20.21
N ALA A 9 -39.42 3.27 19.10
CA ALA A 9 -40.05 4.39 18.41
C ALA A 9 -41.36 4.00 17.72
N ALA A 10 -41.44 2.80 17.13
CA ALA A 10 -42.70 2.31 16.56
C ALA A 10 -43.75 2.06 17.66
N ALA A 11 -43.35 1.49 18.79
CA ALA A 11 -44.22 1.29 19.94
C ALA A 11 -44.70 2.61 20.54
N ALA A 12 -43.82 3.59 20.71
CA ALA A 12 -44.18 4.93 21.19
C ALA A 12 -45.12 5.67 20.22
N GLY A 13 -44.85 5.58 18.90
CA GLY A 13 -45.71 6.13 17.86
C GLY A 13 -47.11 5.50 17.87
N PHE A 14 -47.18 4.17 17.93
CA PHE A 14 -48.45 3.45 18.00
C PHE A 14 -49.23 3.76 19.28
N ALA A 15 -48.58 3.74 20.44
CA ALA A 15 -49.20 4.07 21.72
C ALA A 15 -49.75 5.51 21.76
N SER A 16 -48.99 6.47 21.21
CA SER A 16 -49.46 7.85 21.09
C SER A 16 -50.68 7.96 20.18
N SER A 17 -50.66 7.34 19.00
CA SER A 17 -51.80 7.35 18.08
C SER A 17 -53.04 6.68 18.66
N LEU A 18 -52.88 5.53 19.32
CA LEU A 18 -53.98 4.81 19.96
C LEU A 18 -54.57 5.61 21.12
N SER A 19 -53.73 6.21 21.97
CA SER A 19 -54.21 7.04 23.07
C SER A 19 -55.02 8.24 22.58
N HIS A 20 -54.59 8.88 21.49
CA HIS A 20 -55.30 10.00 20.90
C HIS A 20 -56.66 9.57 20.30
N LEU A 21 -56.72 8.43 19.62
CA LEU A 21 -57.97 7.88 19.08
C LEU A 21 -58.94 7.48 20.21
N LEU A 22 -58.44 6.90 21.30
CA LEU A 22 -59.24 6.54 22.48
C LEU A 22 -59.79 7.77 23.19
N VAL A 23 -58.96 8.79 23.45
CA VAL A 23 -59.40 10.04 24.07
C VAL A 23 -60.44 10.76 23.21
N LEU A 24 -60.23 10.83 21.89
CA LEU A 24 -61.18 11.44 20.98
C LEU A 24 -62.51 10.67 20.93
N GLY A 25 -62.45 9.34 20.91
CA GLY A 25 -63.63 8.48 20.96
C GLY A 25 -64.41 8.58 22.28
N LEU A 26 -63.72 8.69 23.41
CA LEU A 26 -64.34 8.88 24.74
C LEU A 26 -64.91 10.29 24.93
N TYR A 27 -64.27 11.32 24.35
CA TYR A 27 -64.72 12.71 24.44
C TYR A 27 -65.97 12.97 23.58
N LEU A 28 -66.04 12.39 22.37
CA LEU A 28 -67.14 12.59 21.42
C LEU A 28 -68.25 11.52 21.53
N GLY A 29 -67.98 10.37 22.16
CA GLY A 29 -68.92 9.24 22.30
C GLY A 29 -70.22 9.49 23.08
N PRO A 30 -70.27 10.36 24.13
CA PRO A 30 -71.48 10.55 24.92
C PRO A 30 -72.57 11.45 24.29
N GLN A 31 -72.33 12.08 23.13
CA GLN A 31 -73.29 13.01 22.52
C GLN A 31 -74.26 12.28 21.55
N PRO A 32 -75.58 12.25 21.83
CA PRO A 32 -76.55 11.47 21.05
C PRO A 32 -76.74 11.97 19.61
N ASP A 33 -76.51 13.25 19.31
CA ASP A 33 -76.66 13.84 17.97
C ASP A 33 -75.39 13.73 17.09
N ALA A 34 -74.27 13.23 17.63
CA ALA A 34 -72.97 13.19 16.95
C ALA A 34 -72.63 11.84 16.27
N GLN A 35 -73.50 10.83 16.41
CA GLN A 35 -73.21 9.45 15.98
C GLN A 35 -72.87 9.25 14.49
N PRO A 36 -73.51 9.91 13.50
CA PRO A 36 -73.20 9.65 12.08
C PRO A 36 -71.86 10.25 11.60
N HIS A 37 -71.27 11.18 12.36
CA HIS A 37 -70.03 11.90 11.96
C HIS A 37 -68.77 11.43 12.71
N LEU A 38 -68.92 10.64 13.78
CA LEU A 38 -67.80 10.16 14.59
C LEU A 38 -66.92 9.13 13.88
N LEU A 39 -67.53 8.17 13.18
CA LEU A 39 -66.81 7.11 12.46
C LEU A 39 -65.88 7.63 11.35
N PRO A 40 -66.31 8.52 10.42
CA PRO A 40 -65.42 9.07 9.40
C PRO A 40 -64.29 9.94 9.98
N GLN A 41 -64.52 10.66 11.08
CA GLN A 41 -63.47 11.45 11.75
C GLN A 41 -62.42 10.56 12.44
N LEU A 42 -62.84 9.50 13.14
CA LEU A 42 -61.92 8.52 13.73
C LEU A 42 -61.11 7.80 12.65
N ALA A 43 -61.75 7.43 11.54
CA ALA A 43 -61.08 6.83 10.38
C ALA A 43 -60.05 7.78 9.74
N ALA A 44 -60.39 9.05 9.55
CA ALA A 44 -59.47 10.05 8.99
C ALA A 44 -58.23 10.28 9.89
N ASN A 45 -58.42 10.37 11.20
CA ASN A 45 -57.30 10.48 12.15
C ASN A 45 -56.44 9.20 12.19
N ALA A 46 -57.06 8.02 12.11
CA ALA A 46 -56.33 6.76 12.04
C ALA A 46 -55.44 6.69 10.79
N VAL A 47 -55.95 7.12 9.63
CA VAL A 47 -55.17 7.19 8.37
C VAL A 47 -54.03 8.20 8.47
N LEU A 48 -54.28 9.39 9.05
CA LEU A 48 -53.26 10.42 9.26
C LEU A 48 -52.11 9.90 10.12
N PHE A 49 -52.42 9.29 11.27
CA PHE A 49 -51.42 8.74 12.18
C PHE A 49 -50.68 7.55 11.58
N LEU A 50 -51.37 6.68 10.84
CA LEU A 50 -50.74 5.57 10.15
C LEU A 50 -49.74 6.06 9.10
N CYS A 51 -50.10 7.08 8.32
CA CYS A 51 -49.22 7.71 7.33
C CYS A 51 -47.98 8.33 7.99
N GLY A 52 -48.17 9.13 9.05
CA GLY A 52 -47.07 9.76 9.79
C GLY A 52 -46.11 8.74 10.41
N ASN A 53 -46.66 7.69 11.06
CA ASN A 53 -45.85 6.62 11.64
C ASN A 53 -45.12 5.79 10.57
N ALA A 54 -45.75 5.48 9.44
CA ALA A 54 -45.12 4.74 8.34
C ALA A 54 -43.97 5.54 7.70
N ALA A 55 -44.19 6.84 7.43
CA ALA A 55 -43.17 7.72 6.88
C ALA A 55 -42.02 7.95 7.88
N GLY A 56 -42.32 8.12 9.17
CA GLY A 56 -41.32 8.23 10.24
C GLY A 56 -40.50 6.95 10.41
N ALA A 57 -41.15 5.78 10.38
CA ALA A 57 -40.49 4.48 10.43
C ALA A 57 -39.61 4.25 9.19
N TYR A 58 -40.09 4.63 8.00
CA TYR A 58 -39.30 4.57 6.77
C TYR A 58 -38.04 5.45 6.87
N HIS A 59 -38.20 6.71 7.28
CA HIS A 59 -37.09 7.63 7.42
C HIS A 59 -36.07 7.12 8.46
N LYS A 60 -36.55 6.61 9.59
CA LYS A 60 -35.70 6.02 10.63
C LYS A 60 -34.96 4.77 10.12
N ALA A 61 -35.66 3.85 9.48
CA ALA A 61 -35.08 2.62 8.94
C ALA A 61 -33.99 2.93 7.92
N LEU A 62 -34.22 3.92 7.05
CA LEU A 62 -33.27 4.29 6.03
C LEU A 62 -32.06 5.04 6.61
N MET A 63 -32.28 5.95 7.55
CA MET A 63 -31.19 6.64 8.25
C MET A 63 -30.33 5.66 9.07
N GLU A 64 -30.94 4.69 9.76
CA GLU A 64 -30.23 3.67 10.52
C GLU A 64 -29.45 2.71 9.59
N ARG A 65 -30.01 2.36 8.43
CA ARG A 65 -29.30 1.60 7.39
C ARG A 65 -28.12 2.39 6.82
N ALA A 66 -28.31 3.67 6.51
CA ALA A 66 -27.26 4.56 6.02
C ALA A 66 -26.16 4.74 7.07
N LEU A 67 -26.53 4.96 8.34
CA LEU A 67 -25.57 5.08 9.44
C LEU A 67 -24.79 3.77 9.66
N ARG A 68 -25.45 2.62 9.62
CA ARG A 68 -24.76 1.32 9.73
C ARG A 68 -23.87 1.04 8.52
N ALA A 69 -24.32 1.40 7.32
CA ALA A 69 -23.52 1.25 6.10
C ALA A 69 -22.28 2.13 6.17
N THR A 70 -22.44 3.43 6.44
CA THR A 70 -21.33 4.37 6.62
C THR A 70 -20.41 3.97 7.76
N PHE A 71 -20.92 3.45 8.88
CA PHE A 71 -20.08 2.95 9.97
C PHE A 71 -19.27 1.72 9.55
N ARG A 72 -19.89 0.73 8.88
CA ARG A 72 -19.19 -0.45 8.38
C ARG A 72 -18.16 -0.09 7.31
N GLU A 73 -18.53 0.81 6.40
CA GLU A 73 -17.65 1.32 5.36
C GLU A 73 -16.50 2.11 5.96
N ALA A 74 -16.75 2.97 6.95
CA ALA A 74 -15.71 3.67 7.70
C ALA A 74 -14.77 2.69 8.43
N LEU A 75 -15.30 1.66 9.09
CA LEU A 75 -14.48 0.64 9.74
C LEU A 75 -13.65 -0.15 8.73
N SER A 76 -14.24 -0.55 7.60
CA SER A 76 -13.52 -1.21 6.51
C SER A 76 -12.46 -0.31 5.89
N SER A 77 -12.75 0.99 5.75
CA SER A 77 -11.84 2.02 5.26
C SER A 77 -10.67 2.23 6.22
N LEU A 78 -10.92 2.23 7.52
CA LEU A 78 -9.87 2.32 8.54
C LEU A 78 -9.00 1.06 8.56
N HIS A 79 -9.61 -0.13 8.45
CA HIS A 79 -8.87 -1.38 8.34
C HIS A 79 -8.04 -1.44 7.06
N SER A 80 -8.60 -1.08 5.91
CA SER A 80 -7.87 -1.02 4.65
C SER A 80 -6.76 0.01 4.69
N ARG A 81 -6.99 1.18 5.31
CA ARG A 81 -5.97 2.21 5.47
C ARG A 81 -4.82 1.76 6.37
N ARG A 82 -5.12 1.10 7.50
CA ARG A 82 -4.08 0.48 8.35
C ARG A 82 -3.26 -0.55 7.59
N ARG A 83 -3.94 -1.43 6.83
CA ARG A 83 -3.29 -2.44 6.00
C ARG A 83 -2.38 -1.79 4.95
N LEU A 84 -2.91 -0.78 4.26
CA LEU A 84 -2.21 -0.02 3.23
C LEU A 84 -1.03 0.78 3.79
N ASP A 85 -1.15 1.39 4.98
CA ASP A 85 -0.04 2.04 5.68
C ASP A 85 1.03 1.06 6.15
N SER A 86 0.64 -0.18 6.48
CA SER A 86 1.58 -1.27 6.80
C SER A 86 2.32 -1.73 5.54
N GLU A 87 1.59 -2.01 4.46
CA GLU A 87 2.13 -2.39 3.16
C GLU A 87 3.07 -1.30 2.59
N LYS A 88 2.70 -0.03 2.74
CA LYS A 88 3.54 1.11 2.34
C LYS A 88 4.83 1.21 3.15
N ARG A 89 4.76 1.10 4.48
CA ARG A 89 5.95 1.08 5.35
C ARG A 89 6.85 -0.11 5.02
N HIS A 90 6.26 -1.25 4.73
CA HIS A 90 6.97 -2.45 4.30
C HIS A 90 7.71 -2.23 2.98
N GLN A 91 7.05 -1.66 1.96
CA GLN A 91 7.66 -1.31 0.68
C GLN A 91 8.79 -0.28 0.83
N GLU A 92 8.60 0.75 1.65
CA GLU A 92 9.64 1.73 1.94
C GLU A 92 10.84 1.11 2.65
N HIS A 93 10.61 0.21 3.61
CA HIS A 93 11.70 -0.48 4.31
C HIS A 93 12.51 -1.39 3.36
N LEU A 94 11.83 -2.13 2.48
CA LEU A 94 12.48 -2.93 1.44
C LEU A 94 13.35 -2.08 0.53
N LEU A 95 12.86 -0.92 0.07
CA LEU A 95 13.63 -0.01 -0.75
C LEU A 95 14.89 0.51 -0.03
N LEU A 96 14.74 0.91 1.24
CA LEU A 96 15.83 1.43 2.07
C LEU A 96 16.84 0.36 2.48
N SER A 97 16.47 -0.92 2.43
CA SER A 97 17.38 -2.05 2.65
C SER A 97 18.41 -2.20 1.52
N ILE A 98 18.07 -1.74 0.31
CA ILE A 98 18.92 -1.89 -0.88
C ILE A 98 19.73 -0.61 -1.11
N LEU A 99 19.07 0.55 -0.99
CA LEU A 99 19.65 1.85 -1.33
C LEU A 99 19.54 2.83 -0.14
N PRO A 100 20.58 3.64 0.12
CA PRO A 100 20.47 4.77 1.05
C PRO A 100 19.27 5.68 0.73
N ALA A 101 18.65 6.24 1.77
CA ALA A 101 17.38 6.97 1.65
C ALA A 101 17.42 8.17 0.69
N TYR A 102 18.56 8.84 0.56
CA TYR A 102 18.70 9.96 -0.36
C TYR A 102 18.68 9.50 -1.83
N LEU A 103 19.39 8.41 -2.16
CA LEU A 103 19.39 7.80 -3.50
C LEU A 103 18.02 7.23 -3.85
N ALA A 104 17.42 6.50 -2.91
CA ALA A 104 16.08 5.94 -3.09
C ALA A 104 15.06 7.03 -3.44
N ARG A 105 15.14 8.21 -2.80
CA ARG A 105 14.26 9.35 -3.08
C ARG A 105 14.48 9.96 -4.46
N GLU A 106 15.74 10.20 -4.84
CA GLU A 106 16.09 10.76 -6.14
C GLU A 106 15.68 9.82 -7.29
N MET A 107 15.99 8.53 -7.17
CA MET A 107 15.65 7.53 -8.18
C MET A 107 14.14 7.33 -8.29
N LYS A 108 13.42 7.35 -7.16
CA LYS A 108 11.96 7.29 -7.14
C LYS A 108 11.33 8.49 -7.85
N ALA A 109 11.82 9.70 -7.58
CA ALA A 109 11.31 10.91 -8.23
C ALA A 109 11.47 10.85 -9.75
N GLU A 110 12.64 10.40 -10.22
CA GLU A 110 12.94 10.23 -11.65
C GLU A 110 12.06 9.15 -12.30
N ILE A 111 11.89 7.98 -11.68
CA ILE A 111 11.04 6.91 -12.24
C ILE A 111 9.57 7.35 -12.27
N MET A 112 9.08 8.03 -11.24
CA MET A 112 7.71 8.57 -11.24
C MET A 112 7.53 9.61 -12.33
N ALA A 113 8.50 10.51 -12.55
CA ALA A 113 8.46 11.46 -13.65
C ALA A 113 8.40 10.75 -15.02
N ARG A 114 9.15 9.65 -15.19
CA ARG A 114 9.11 8.84 -16.43
C ARG A 114 7.79 8.11 -16.64
N LEU A 115 7.20 7.55 -15.58
CA LEU A 115 5.88 6.89 -15.65
C LEU A 115 4.78 7.91 -15.98
N GLN A 116 4.86 9.11 -15.43
CA GLN A 116 3.92 10.21 -15.69
C GLN A 116 4.07 10.81 -17.10
N ALA A 117 5.29 10.84 -17.65
CA ALA A 117 5.56 11.30 -19.01
C ALA A 117 5.02 10.34 -20.10
N GLY A 118 4.56 9.15 -19.72
CA GLY A 118 4.05 8.12 -20.63
C GLY A 118 5.15 7.42 -21.42
N GLN A 119 4.84 6.24 -21.97
CA GLN A 119 5.69 5.49 -22.92
C GLN A 119 5.77 6.18 -24.29
N GLY A 120 5.95 7.50 -24.33
CA GLY A 120 6.34 8.21 -25.54
C GLY A 120 7.80 7.90 -25.90
N PRO A 121 8.19 7.98 -27.18
CA PRO A 121 9.61 7.99 -27.55
C PRO A 121 10.30 9.09 -26.74
N ARG A 122 11.52 8.80 -26.26
CA ARG A 122 12.39 9.77 -25.55
C ARG A 122 12.18 11.17 -26.15
N PRO A 123 11.85 12.22 -25.37
CA PRO A 123 12.14 13.57 -25.83
C PRO A 123 13.65 13.62 -26.06
N GLU A 124 14.08 13.69 -27.32
CA GLU A 124 15.48 13.80 -27.76
C GLU A 124 16.15 15.12 -27.33
N GLY A 125 15.77 15.67 -26.18
CA GLY A 125 16.29 16.93 -25.67
C GLY A 125 16.60 16.79 -24.19
N THR A 126 17.84 16.41 -23.86
CA THR A 126 18.82 17.28 -23.16
C THR A 126 20.01 16.54 -22.54
N ASN A 127 20.00 15.22 -22.38
CA ASN A 127 21.16 14.48 -21.84
C ASN A 127 21.56 13.30 -22.74
N ASN A 128 22.71 13.42 -23.41
CA ASN A 128 23.34 12.34 -24.17
C ASN A 128 23.95 11.24 -23.27
N PHE A 129 23.81 11.36 -21.95
CA PHE A 129 24.40 10.48 -20.95
C PHE A 129 23.32 9.90 -20.04
N HIS A 130 23.52 8.67 -19.58
CA HIS A 130 22.70 8.04 -18.57
C HIS A 130 22.87 8.78 -17.22
N SER A 131 21.77 8.90 -16.46
CA SER A 131 21.79 9.55 -15.14
C SER A 131 22.79 8.87 -14.21
N LEU A 132 23.72 9.65 -13.64
CA LEU A 132 24.75 9.18 -12.71
C LEU A 132 24.39 9.59 -11.28
N TYR A 133 24.27 8.61 -10.38
CA TYR A 133 23.91 8.82 -8.98
C TYR A 133 25.13 8.65 -8.07
N VAL A 134 26.05 9.60 -8.08
CA VAL A 134 27.32 9.53 -7.32
C VAL A 134 27.52 10.79 -6.49
N LYS A 135 27.97 10.61 -5.24
CA LYS A 135 28.31 11.68 -4.31
C LYS A 135 29.68 11.45 -3.67
N ARG A 136 30.44 12.53 -3.49
CA ARG A 136 31.73 12.51 -2.79
C ARG A 136 31.55 12.64 -1.29
N HIS A 137 32.31 11.86 -0.54
CA HIS A 137 32.42 11.93 0.92
C HIS A 137 33.89 11.96 1.32
N GLN A 138 34.22 12.82 2.27
CA GLN A 138 35.56 12.94 2.86
C GLN A 138 35.52 12.47 4.31
N GLY A 139 36.66 12.05 4.85
CA GLY A 139 36.74 11.57 6.24
C GLY A 139 35.96 10.28 6.42
N VAL A 140 36.29 9.27 5.61
CA VAL A 140 35.73 7.93 5.72
C VAL A 140 36.84 6.93 6.01
N SER A 141 36.47 5.80 6.61
CA SER A 141 37.39 4.67 6.81
C SER A 141 36.84 3.44 6.10
N VAL A 142 37.70 2.80 5.34
CA VAL A 142 37.38 1.66 4.48
C VAL A 142 38.03 0.42 5.09
N LEU A 143 37.25 -0.65 5.28
CA LEU A 143 37.71 -1.91 5.83
C LEU A 143 37.42 -3.06 4.87
N TYR A 144 38.46 -3.82 4.54
CA TYR A 144 38.39 -5.10 3.85
C TYR A 144 38.74 -6.23 4.81
N ALA A 145 37.94 -7.29 4.79
CA ALA A 145 38.03 -8.38 5.74
C ALA A 145 37.87 -9.74 5.04
N ASP A 146 38.96 -10.48 4.84
CA ASP A 146 38.96 -11.76 4.12
C ASP A 146 39.13 -12.97 5.05
N ILE A 147 38.40 -14.05 4.76
CA ILE A 147 38.44 -15.28 5.56
C ILE A 147 39.50 -16.22 4.99
N VAL A 148 40.61 -16.36 5.72
CA VAL A 148 41.69 -17.28 5.37
C VAL A 148 41.24 -18.73 5.59
N GLY A 149 41.38 -19.55 4.54
CA GLY A 149 41.00 -20.97 4.57
C GLY A 149 39.58 -21.27 4.08
N PHE A 150 38.78 -20.23 3.79
CA PHE A 150 37.38 -20.38 3.40
C PHE A 150 37.17 -21.23 2.14
N THR A 151 37.96 -20.99 1.09
CA THR A 151 37.82 -21.72 -0.18
C THR A 151 37.92 -23.24 0.00
N ARG A 152 38.78 -23.72 0.92
CA ARG A 152 38.90 -25.14 1.23
C ARG A 152 37.65 -25.65 1.96
N LEU A 153 37.19 -24.92 2.98
CA LEU A 153 35.97 -25.25 3.72
C LEU A 153 34.74 -25.32 2.81
N ALA A 154 34.57 -24.33 1.93
CA ALA A 154 33.44 -24.26 1.00
C ALA A 154 33.40 -25.44 0.02
N SER A 155 34.56 -25.97 -0.40
CA SER A 155 34.62 -27.16 -1.26
C SER A 155 34.12 -28.44 -0.58
N GLU A 156 34.08 -28.45 0.75
CA GLU A 156 33.58 -29.56 1.55
C GLU A 156 32.13 -29.32 2.04
N CYS A 157 31.45 -28.24 1.65
CA CYS A 157 30.07 -27.99 2.09
C CYS A 157 29.05 -28.46 1.05
N SER A 158 27.89 -28.93 1.49
CA SER A 158 26.73 -29.01 0.58
C SER A 158 26.23 -27.59 0.25
N PRO A 159 25.53 -27.37 -0.88
CA PRO A 159 25.00 -26.05 -1.26
C PRO A 159 24.16 -25.39 -0.15
N LYS A 160 23.29 -26.18 0.49
CA LYS A 160 22.46 -25.74 1.61
C LYS A 160 23.31 -25.36 2.84
N GLU A 161 24.27 -26.21 3.21
CA GLU A 161 25.19 -25.95 4.34
C GLU A 161 26.02 -24.70 4.10
N LEU A 162 26.52 -24.49 2.88
CA LEU A 162 27.32 -23.33 2.51
C LEU A 162 26.54 -22.03 2.68
N VAL A 163 25.31 -21.97 2.15
CA VAL A 163 24.46 -20.78 2.25
C VAL A 163 24.05 -20.52 3.70
N LEU A 164 23.72 -21.55 4.49
CA LEU A 164 23.44 -21.41 5.92
C LEU A 164 24.65 -20.85 6.68
N MET A 165 25.82 -21.47 6.52
CA MET A 165 27.05 -21.05 7.19
C MET A 165 27.42 -19.61 6.83
N LEU A 166 27.32 -19.24 5.55
CA LEU A 166 27.58 -17.87 5.12
C LEU A 166 26.54 -16.88 5.66
N ASN A 167 25.26 -17.24 5.69
CA ASN A 167 24.21 -16.37 6.23
C ASN A 167 24.41 -16.09 7.72
N GLU A 168 24.73 -17.11 8.51
CA GLU A 168 24.98 -16.93 9.95
C GLU A 168 26.27 -16.15 10.20
N LEU A 169 27.36 -16.48 9.48
CA LEU A 169 28.64 -15.80 9.65
C LEU A 169 28.57 -14.33 9.26
N PHE A 170 28.04 -14.03 8.06
CA PHE A 170 27.88 -12.65 7.62
C PHE A 170 26.76 -11.92 8.36
N GLY A 171 25.76 -12.64 8.87
CA GLY A 171 24.77 -12.07 9.79
C GLY A 171 25.39 -11.59 11.10
N LYS A 172 26.36 -12.34 11.66
CA LYS A 172 27.13 -11.88 12.81
C LYS A 172 28.00 -10.68 12.49
N PHE A 173 28.62 -10.64 11.31
CA PHE A 173 29.39 -9.48 10.86
C PHE A 173 28.52 -8.25 10.62
N ASP A 174 27.30 -8.42 10.10
CA ASP A 174 26.31 -7.34 9.97
C ASP A 174 25.92 -6.78 11.34
N GLN A 175 25.79 -7.64 12.36
CA GLN A 175 25.55 -7.20 13.73
C GLN A 175 26.72 -6.37 14.26
N ILE A 176 27.96 -6.86 14.13
CA ILE A 176 29.18 -6.14 14.56
C ILE A 176 29.30 -4.81 13.81
N ALA A 177 29.03 -4.80 12.50
CA ALA A 177 29.06 -3.59 11.69
C ALA A 177 28.05 -2.55 12.20
N LYS A 178 26.83 -2.98 12.54
CA LYS A 178 25.80 -2.11 13.09
C LYS A 178 26.17 -1.57 14.48
N GLU A 179 26.77 -2.38 15.34
CA GLU A 179 27.21 -1.98 16.68
C GLU A 179 28.32 -0.90 16.64
N HIS A 180 29.16 -0.93 15.59
CA HIS A 180 30.24 0.04 15.39
C HIS A 180 29.92 1.12 14.35
N GLU A 181 28.65 1.31 13.96
CA GLU A 181 28.23 2.31 12.97
C GLU A 181 28.99 2.23 11.62
N CYS A 182 29.34 1.01 11.22
CA CYS A 182 29.93 0.72 9.92
C CYS A 182 28.87 0.22 8.95
N MET A 183 28.85 0.78 7.74
CA MET A 183 27.96 0.35 6.68
C MET A 183 28.61 -0.75 5.85
N ARG A 184 27.96 -1.92 5.76
CA ARG A 184 28.33 -2.91 4.73
C ARG A 184 28.05 -2.36 3.33
N ILE A 185 29.06 -2.41 2.47
CA ILE A 185 28.94 -2.08 1.06
C ILE A 185 28.63 -3.35 0.27
N LYS A 186 29.48 -4.38 0.37
CA LYS A 186 29.36 -5.58 -0.46
C LYS A 186 30.00 -6.81 0.17
N ILE A 187 29.61 -7.98 -0.34
CA ILE A 187 30.33 -9.23 -0.14
C ILE A 187 30.95 -9.65 -1.48
N LEU A 188 32.25 -9.88 -1.48
CA LEU A 188 33.05 -10.25 -2.65
C LEU A 188 33.66 -11.63 -2.42
N GLY A 189 32.86 -12.69 -2.66
CA GLY A 189 33.27 -14.04 -2.35
C GLY A 189 33.33 -14.26 -0.83
N ASP A 190 34.52 -14.53 -0.30
CA ASP A 190 34.86 -14.66 1.12
C ASP A 190 35.24 -13.34 1.81
N CYS A 191 35.36 -12.25 1.04
CA CYS A 191 35.72 -10.95 1.56
C CYS A 191 34.47 -10.13 1.95
N TYR A 192 34.44 -9.66 3.20
CA TYR A 192 33.46 -8.73 3.73
C TYR A 192 33.99 -7.29 3.62
N TYR A 193 33.19 -6.42 3.00
CA TYR A 193 33.60 -5.05 2.68
C TYR A 193 32.68 -4.00 3.31
N CYS A 194 33.24 -3.12 4.14
CA CYS A 194 32.48 -2.06 4.84
C CYS A 194 33.19 -0.71 4.89
N VAL A 195 32.41 0.33 5.15
CA VAL A 195 32.88 1.72 5.26
C VAL A 195 32.21 2.39 6.46
N SER A 196 32.99 3.10 7.28
CA SER A 196 32.49 4.01 8.31
C SER A 196 32.55 5.46 7.81
N GLY A 197 31.58 6.28 8.20
CA GLY A 197 31.42 7.66 7.71
C GLY A 197 30.55 7.78 6.44
N LEU A 198 29.78 6.73 6.09
CA LEU A 198 28.78 6.75 5.02
C LEU A 198 27.40 6.28 5.53
N PRO A 199 26.28 6.85 5.00
CA PRO A 199 26.20 7.99 4.09
C PRO A 199 26.32 9.33 4.83
N LEU A 200 26.43 9.31 6.16
CA LEU A 200 26.63 10.47 7.01
C LEU A 200 28.08 10.45 7.51
N SER A 201 28.76 11.60 7.43
CA SER A 201 30.11 11.74 7.95
C SER A 201 30.09 11.60 9.48
N LEU A 202 30.97 10.76 10.01
CA LEU A 202 31.13 10.50 11.43
C LEU A 202 32.54 10.94 11.84
N PRO A 203 32.75 11.60 12.99
CA PRO A 203 34.08 12.02 13.42
C PRO A 203 34.97 10.83 13.82
N ASP A 204 34.39 9.80 14.45
CA ASP A 204 35.12 8.65 14.99
C ASP A 204 35.22 7.47 13.99
N HIS A 205 35.09 7.76 12.69
CA HIS A 205 34.99 6.76 11.63
C HIS A 205 36.18 5.75 11.62
N ALA A 206 37.41 6.23 11.85
CA ALA A 206 38.60 5.38 11.91
C ALA A 206 38.61 4.46 13.14
N LEU A 207 38.21 4.99 14.30
CA LEU A 207 38.13 4.24 15.54
C LEU A 207 37.09 3.11 15.45
N ASN A 208 35.93 3.43 14.87
CA ASN A 208 34.83 2.50 14.63
C ASN A 208 35.26 1.34 13.70
N CYS A 209 35.93 1.64 12.59
CA CYS A 209 36.45 0.60 11.69
C CYS A 209 37.47 -0.31 12.37
N VAL A 210 38.43 0.25 13.12
CA VAL A 210 39.45 -0.57 13.80
C VAL A 210 38.83 -1.46 14.88
N ARG A 211 37.87 -0.93 15.68
CA ARG A 211 37.12 -1.72 16.67
C ARG A 211 36.36 -2.87 16.03
N MET A 212 35.65 -2.59 14.94
CA MET A 212 34.96 -3.61 14.15
C MET A 212 35.92 -4.70 13.67
N GLY A 213 37.08 -4.32 13.12
CA GLY A 213 38.10 -5.27 12.67
C GLY A 213 38.60 -6.20 13.77
N LEU A 214 38.87 -5.66 14.96
CA LEU A 214 39.29 -6.44 16.13
C LEU A 214 38.20 -7.42 16.57
N ASP A 215 36.94 -6.96 16.62
CA ASP A 215 35.82 -7.81 17.03
C ASP A 215 35.48 -8.90 16.00
N MET A 216 35.69 -8.63 14.70
CA MET A 216 35.63 -9.65 13.65
C MET A 216 36.70 -10.74 13.83
N CYS A 217 37.96 -10.33 14.08
CA CYS A 217 39.04 -11.28 14.38
C CYS A 217 38.71 -12.12 15.62
N ARG A 218 38.15 -11.52 16.68
CA ARG A 218 37.71 -12.26 17.88
C ARG A 218 36.59 -13.25 17.57
N ALA A 219 35.58 -12.85 16.79
CA ALA A 219 34.47 -13.72 16.42
C ALA A 219 34.95 -14.98 15.69
N ILE A 220 35.87 -14.83 14.73
CA ILE A 220 36.49 -15.96 14.02
C ILE A 220 37.38 -16.79 14.96
N ARG A 221 38.12 -16.18 15.89
CA ARG A 221 38.92 -16.91 16.88
C ARG A 221 38.05 -17.81 17.75
N LYS A 222 36.93 -17.29 18.28
CA LYS A 222 35.94 -18.05 19.08
C LYS A 222 35.32 -19.19 18.25
N LEU A 223 35.01 -18.91 16.98
CA LEU A 223 34.47 -19.90 16.06
C LEU A 223 35.47 -21.04 15.79
N ARG A 224 36.74 -20.71 15.57
CA ARG A 224 37.83 -21.69 15.43
C ARG A 224 37.98 -22.54 16.69
N ALA A 225 37.99 -21.91 17.87
CA ALA A 225 38.12 -22.62 19.14
C ALA A 225 36.96 -23.62 19.39
N ALA A 226 35.73 -23.24 19.03
CA ALA A 226 34.55 -24.09 19.23
C ALA A 226 34.42 -25.24 18.20
N THR A 227 34.84 -25.00 16.95
CA THR A 227 34.60 -25.95 15.84
C THR A 227 35.83 -26.78 15.47
N GLY A 228 37.03 -26.36 15.88
CA GLY A 228 38.29 -26.99 15.52
C GLY A 228 38.70 -26.81 14.04
N VAL A 229 37.98 -25.97 13.29
CA VAL A 229 38.27 -25.70 11.87
C VAL A 229 39.39 -24.68 11.75
N ASP A 230 40.41 -24.97 10.93
CA ASP A 230 41.52 -24.05 10.65
C ASP A 230 41.09 -22.89 9.74
N ILE A 231 40.43 -21.91 10.33
CA ILE A 231 40.04 -20.64 9.70
C ILE A 231 40.64 -19.45 10.45
N ASN A 232 40.91 -18.37 9.73
CA ASN A 232 41.39 -17.12 10.30
C ASN A 232 40.87 -15.94 9.48
N MET A 233 41.16 -14.71 9.90
CA MET A 233 40.67 -13.50 9.24
C MET A 233 41.81 -12.51 9.02
N ARG A 234 41.93 -11.97 7.81
CA ARG A 234 42.79 -10.81 7.52
C ARG A 234 41.93 -9.57 7.46
N VAL A 235 42.39 -8.48 8.06
CA VAL A 235 41.67 -7.21 8.06
C VAL A 235 42.62 -6.09 7.67
N GLY A 236 42.25 -5.34 6.63
CA GLY A 236 42.96 -4.14 6.18
C GLY A 236 42.07 -2.91 6.34
N VAL A 237 42.61 -1.83 6.90
CA VAL A 237 41.89 -0.55 7.10
C VAL A 237 42.71 0.62 6.56
N HIS A 238 42.06 1.47 5.80
CA HIS A 238 42.61 2.75 5.34
C HIS A 238 41.57 3.87 5.52
N SER A 239 42.01 5.13 5.59
CA SER A 239 41.14 6.28 5.84
C SER A 239 41.47 7.40 4.88
N GLY A 240 40.43 7.94 4.24
CA GLY A 240 40.58 8.86 3.11
C GLY A 240 39.24 9.41 2.63
N SER A 241 39.12 9.61 1.32
CA SER A 241 37.93 10.12 0.64
C SER A 241 37.40 9.11 -0.38
N VAL A 242 36.09 9.12 -0.62
CA VAL A 242 35.46 8.18 -1.56
C VAL A 242 34.36 8.85 -2.37
N LEU A 243 34.18 8.38 -3.60
CA LEU A 243 32.96 8.57 -4.37
C LEU A 243 32.05 7.38 -4.10
N CYS A 244 30.79 7.61 -3.77
CA CYS A 244 29.82 6.56 -3.46
C CYS A 244 28.54 6.76 -4.26
N GLY A 245 27.89 5.68 -4.67
CA GLY A 245 26.75 5.79 -5.58
C GLY A 245 26.33 4.49 -6.23
N VAL A 246 25.55 4.62 -7.30
CA VAL A 246 25.07 3.51 -8.13
C VAL A 246 25.46 3.77 -9.58
N ILE A 247 25.94 2.74 -10.27
CA ILE A 247 26.26 2.77 -11.71
C ILE A 247 25.54 1.65 -12.47
N GLY A 248 25.34 1.84 -13.77
CA GLY A 248 24.70 0.89 -14.67
C GLY A 248 23.17 0.98 -14.68
N LEU A 249 22.57 0.18 -15.57
CA LEU A 249 21.12 0.12 -15.77
C LEU A 249 20.48 -1.07 -15.05
N GLN A 250 21.25 -2.14 -14.85
CA GLN A 250 20.80 -3.37 -14.20
C GLN A 250 21.62 -3.73 -12.95
N LYS A 251 21.02 -4.45 -11.99
CA LYS A 251 21.69 -4.90 -10.74
C LYS A 251 22.26 -3.75 -9.93
N TRP A 252 21.42 -2.75 -9.68
CA TRP A 252 21.80 -1.58 -8.88
C TRP A 252 22.27 -1.98 -7.49
N GLN A 253 23.51 -1.60 -7.18
CA GLN A 253 24.15 -1.82 -5.90
C GLN A 253 24.83 -0.52 -5.51
N TYR A 254 24.68 -0.13 -4.24
CA TYR A 254 25.43 0.98 -3.69
C TYR A 254 26.88 0.55 -3.52
N ASP A 255 27.80 1.23 -4.20
CA ASP A 255 29.21 0.89 -4.23
C ASP A 255 30.06 2.16 -4.05
N VAL A 256 31.36 1.98 -3.87
CA VAL A 256 32.31 3.08 -3.64
C VAL A 256 33.58 2.94 -4.49
N TRP A 257 34.12 4.08 -4.91
CA TRP A 257 35.28 4.18 -5.79
C TRP A 257 36.23 5.27 -5.28
N SER A 258 37.52 4.94 -5.20
CA SER A 258 38.63 5.87 -5.01
C SER A 258 39.97 5.10 -5.05
N HIS A 259 41.08 5.82 -5.18
CA HIS A 259 42.40 5.29 -4.87
C HIS A 259 42.48 4.74 -3.42
N ASP A 260 41.84 5.40 -2.46
CA ASP A 260 41.84 5.03 -1.05
C ASP A 260 41.17 3.66 -0.80
N VAL A 261 40.14 3.35 -1.57
CA VAL A 261 39.48 2.03 -1.55
C VAL A 261 40.43 0.95 -2.07
N THR A 262 41.17 1.27 -3.13
CA THR A 262 42.16 0.35 -3.72
C THR A 262 43.28 0.07 -2.73
N LEU A 263 43.78 1.11 -2.04
CA LEU A 263 44.79 0.97 -1.00
C LEU A 263 44.30 0.08 0.15
N ALA A 264 43.07 0.27 0.63
CA ALA A 264 42.48 -0.59 1.68
C ALA A 264 42.44 -2.08 1.29
N ASN A 265 42.12 -2.38 0.02
CA ASN A 265 42.13 -3.75 -0.51
C ASN A 265 43.55 -4.36 -0.50
N HIS A 266 44.57 -3.58 -0.88
CA HIS A 266 45.97 -4.03 -0.80
C HIS A 266 46.48 -4.18 0.64
N MET A 267 45.95 -3.38 1.58
CA MET A 267 46.23 -3.53 3.00
C MET A 267 45.69 -4.85 3.57
N GLU A 268 44.52 -5.30 3.13
CA GLU A 268 44.02 -6.64 3.51
C GLU A 268 44.91 -7.73 2.90
N ALA A 269 45.17 -7.66 1.59
CA ALA A 269 45.96 -8.67 0.88
C ALA A 269 47.37 -8.84 1.47
N GLY A 270 48.01 -7.73 1.87
CA GLY A 270 49.29 -7.67 2.56
C GLY A 270 49.23 -8.00 4.06
N GLY A 271 48.03 -8.08 4.63
CA GLY A 271 47.77 -8.22 6.05
C GLY A 271 48.17 -9.57 6.65
N VAL A 272 48.32 -9.58 7.98
CA VAL A 272 48.66 -10.77 8.77
C VAL A 272 47.37 -11.40 9.32
N PRO A 273 47.13 -12.72 9.14
CA PRO A 273 45.95 -13.37 9.69
C PRO A 273 45.82 -13.19 11.21
N GLY A 274 44.65 -12.76 11.67
CA GLY A 274 44.30 -12.50 13.07
C GLY A 274 44.67 -11.11 13.58
N ARG A 275 45.21 -10.24 12.73
CA ARG A 275 45.62 -8.86 13.05
C ARG A 275 44.92 -7.87 12.14
N VAL A 276 44.75 -6.63 12.63
CA VAL A 276 44.23 -5.50 11.85
C VAL A 276 45.40 -4.68 11.32
N HIS A 277 45.52 -4.57 10.00
CA HIS A 277 46.58 -3.85 9.30
C HIS A 277 46.08 -2.47 8.87
N ILE A 278 46.77 -1.42 9.31
CA ILE A 278 46.38 -0.02 9.10
C ILE A 278 47.47 0.79 8.42
N THR A 279 47.05 1.85 7.73
CA THR A 279 47.95 2.85 7.12
C THR A 279 48.31 3.97 8.10
N GLY A 280 49.36 4.75 7.80
CA GLY A 280 49.70 5.95 8.57
C GLY A 280 48.58 6.99 8.65
N ALA A 281 47.79 7.16 7.59
CA ALA A 281 46.61 8.04 7.58
C ALA A 281 45.57 7.61 8.64
N THR A 282 45.31 6.31 8.75
CA THR A 282 44.41 5.78 9.79
C THR A 282 45.01 5.95 11.18
N LEU A 283 46.31 5.69 11.36
CA LEU A 283 46.99 5.84 12.65
C LEU A 283 46.89 7.28 13.19
N ALA A 284 47.05 8.28 12.33
CA ALA A 284 46.91 9.69 12.70
C ALA A 284 45.52 10.01 13.27
N LEU A 285 44.47 9.40 12.71
CA LEU A 285 43.08 9.57 13.14
C LEU A 285 42.73 8.77 14.41
N LEU A 286 43.49 7.73 14.75
CA LEU A 286 43.28 6.97 15.98
C LEU A 286 43.73 7.73 17.24
N GLY A 287 44.51 8.81 17.10
CA GLY A 287 44.88 9.68 18.22
C GLY A 287 45.60 8.97 19.38
N GLY A 288 46.31 7.87 19.11
CA GLY A 288 47.00 7.07 20.13
C GLY A 288 46.09 6.15 20.95
N ALA A 289 44.84 5.92 20.54
CA ALA A 289 43.90 5.05 21.26
C ALA A 289 44.31 3.56 21.32
N TYR A 290 45.20 3.11 20.41
CA TYR A 290 45.71 1.75 20.38
C TYR A 290 47.23 1.74 20.22
N ALA A 291 47.87 0.76 20.86
CA ALA A 291 49.27 0.44 20.59
C ALA A 291 49.39 -0.23 19.21
N VAL A 292 50.45 0.10 18.48
CA VAL A 292 50.70 -0.41 17.13
C VAL A 292 52.14 -0.88 16.98
N GLU A 293 52.32 -1.88 16.12
CA GLU A 293 53.64 -2.41 15.73
C GLU A 293 53.93 -2.00 14.29
N ASP A 294 55.18 -1.64 13.99
CA ASP A 294 55.60 -1.40 12.61
C ASP A 294 55.50 -2.69 11.80
N ALA A 295 54.79 -2.64 10.67
CA ALA A 295 54.81 -3.75 9.73
C ALA A 295 56.18 -3.76 9.02
N ALA A 296 57.01 -4.78 9.29
CA ALA A 296 58.39 -4.84 8.83
C ALA A 296 58.57 -4.51 7.31
N PRO A 297 59.65 -3.82 6.90
CA PRO A 297 59.82 -3.21 5.56
C PRO A 297 59.89 -4.20 4.38
N GLY A 298 59.82 -5.51 4.61
CA GLY A 298 59.70 -6.53 3.57
C GLY A 298 58.26 -6.71 3.06
N HIS A 299 57.60 -5.61 2.65
CA HIS A 299 56.20 -5.56 2.25
C HIS A 299 55.80 -6.76 1.37
N ARG A 300 54.85 -7.56 1.87
CA ARG A 300 54.38 -8.83 1.26
C ARG A 300 53.61 -8.60 -0.03
N ASP A 301 53.08 -7.40 -0.22
CA ASP A 301 52.37 -6.97 -1.41
C ASP A 301 53.23 -6.02 -2.27
N PRO A 302 53.34 -6.22 -3.59
CA PRO A 302 54.15 -5.38 -4.47
C PRO A 302 53.69 -3.92 -4.53
N TYR A 303 52.37 -3.69 -4.45
CA TYR A 303 51.79 -2.36 -4.62
C TYR A 303 52.13 -1.44 -3.44
N LEU A 304 52.03 -1.96 -2.21
CA LEU A 304 52.42 -1.21 -1.00
C LEU A 304 53.92 -0.85 -1.02
N ARG A 305 54.76 -1.71 -1.60
CA ARG A 305 56.20 -1.47 -1.74
C ARG A 305 56.50 -0.32 -2.70
N GLU A 306 55.76 -0.23 -3.79
CA GLU A 306 55.93 0.84 -4.80
C GLU A 306 55.44 2.19 -4.26
N LEU A 307 54.36 2.19 -3.47
CA LEU A 307 53.78 3.41 -2.90
C LEU A 307 54.65 4.01 -1.78
N GLY A 308 55.39 3.19 -1.03
CA GLY A 308 56.31 3.63 0.03
C GLY A 308 55.64 4.19 1.30
N GLU A 309 54.33 4.00 1.45
CA GLU A 309 53.55 4.44 2.60
C GLU A 309 53.87 3.62 3.87
N PRO A 310 54.07 4.24 5.04
CA PRO A 310 54.29 3.51 6.29
C PRO A 310 53.01 2.80 6.75
N THR A 311 53.15 1.54 7.17
CA THR A 311 52.02 0.68 7.59
C THR A 311 52.26 0.03 8.95
N TYR A 312 51.18 -0.25 9.68
CA TYR A 312 51.22 -0.65 11.08
C TYR A 312 50.21 -1.77 11.39
N LEU A 313 50.52 -2.63 12.36
CA LEU A 313 49.62 -3.66 12.87
C LEU A 313 49.09 -3.25 14.25
N VAL A 314 47.77 -3.25 14.41
CA VAL A 314 47.13 -2.90 15.69
C VAL A 314 47.34 -4.05 16.69
N ILE A 315 47.67 -3.70 17.93
CA ILE A 315 47.72 -4.62 19.07
C ILE A 315 46.35 -4.61 19.75
N ASP A 316 45.71 -5.76 19.89
CA ASP A 316 44.42 -5.86 20.61
C ASP A 316 44.70 -5.78 22.12
N PRO A 317 44.23 -4.74 22.84
CA PRO A 317 44.47 -4.62 24.28
C PRO A 317 43.81 -5.74 25.09
N ARG A 318 42.84 -6.46 24.50
CA ARG A 318 42.08 -7.54 25.14
C ARG A 318 42.69 -8.93 24.92
N ALA A 319 43.80 -9.02 24.17
CA ALA A 319 44.41 -10.32 23.87
C ALA A 319 45.01 -11.00 25.11
N GLU A 320 45.61 -10.23 26.02
CA GLU A 320 46.27 -10.76 27.23
C GLU A 320 45.26 -11.29 28.26
N GLU A 321 44.13 -10.60 28.46
CA GLU A 321 43.04 -11.04 29.36
C GLU A 321 42.39 -12.36 28.88
N GLU A 322 42.31 -12.58 27.56
CA GLU A 322 41.72 -13.79 26.96
C GLU A 322 42.67 -15.00 27.01
N GLU A 323 43.99 -14.80 26.91
CA GLU A 323 44.97 -15.88 27.10
C GLU A 323 44.95 -16.39 28.55
N GLU A 324 44.69 -15.54 29.54
CA GLU A 324 44.47 -15.95 30.93
C GLU A 324 43.15 -16.70 31.15
N GLU A 325 42.06 -16.32 30.46
CA GLU A 325 40.80 -17.07 30.46
C GLU A 325 40.91 -18.44 29.78
N GLU A 326 41.65 -18.58 28.66
CA GLU A 326 41.90 -19.89 28.03
C GLU A 326 42.79 -20.82 28.89
N VAL A 327 43.66 -20.26 29.72
CA VAL A 327 44.51 -21.03 30.65
C VAL A 327 43.75 -21.43 31.92
N THR A 328 42.82 -20.62 32.39
CA THR A 328 42.00 -20.89 33.59
C THR A 328 40.75 -21.73 33.28
N ALA A 329 40.13 -21.56 32.11
CA ALA A 329 39.13 -22.46 31.55
C ALA A 329 39.84 -23.69 30.97
N GLY A 330 40.31 -24.57 31.86
CA GLY A 330 41.10 -25.75 31.50
C GLY A 330 40.64 -26.40 30.18
N ARG A 331 41.63 -26.63 29.30
CA ARG A 331 41.63 -27.43 28.06
C ARG A 331 40.27 -28.12 27.79
N PRO A 332 39.57 -27.86 26.67
CA PRO A 332 38.33 -28.55 26.36
C PRO A 332 38.55 -30.06 26.49
N LEU A 333 37.69 -30.70 27.28
CA LEU A 333 37.64 -32.16 27.40
C LEU A 333 37.70 -32.77 26.00
N SER A 334 38.46 -33.86 25.90
CA SER A 334 38.54 -34.78 24.76
C SER A 334 37.32 -34.73 23.82
N PRO A 335 37.53 -34.76 22.49
CA PRO A 335 36.42 -34.71 21.54
C PRO A 335 35.40 -35.78 21.92
N PRO A 336 34.09 -35.48 21.94
CA PRO A 336 33.09 -36.49 22.26
C PRO A 336 33.29 -37.65 21.30
N GLU A 337 33.46 -38.87 21.83
CA GLU A 337 33.43 -40.12 21.09
C GLU A 337 32.01 -40.33 20.53
N GLY A 338 31.69 -39.54 19.52
CA GLY A 338 30.54 -39.66 18.65
C GLY A 338 31.03 -39.82 17.21
N PRO A 339 30.15 -40.18 16.26
CA PRO A 339 30.53 -40.33 14.87
C PRO A 339 31.19 -39.02 14.39
N LYS A 340 32.40 -39.11 13.80
CA LYS A 340 33.17 -37.97 13.28
C LYS A 340 32.29 -37.13 12.35
N MET A 341 31.66 -36.09 12.87
CA MET A 341 30.85 -35.17 12.07
C MET A 341 31.77 -34.37 11.17
N ARG A 342 31.28 -34.06 9.96
CA ARG A 342 32.00 -33.24 8.99
C ARG A 342 32.25 -31.84 9.59
N PRO A 343 33.43 -31.23 9.38
CA PRO A 343 33.73 -29.88 9.88
C PRO A 343 32.68 -28.83 9.48
N SER A 344 32.12 -28.94 8.27
CA SER A 344 31.02 -28.08 7.79
C SER A 344 29.76 -28.17 8.66
N LEU A 345 29.39 -29.36 9.12
CA LEU A 345 28.20 -29.59 9.96
C LEU A 345 28.39 -29.07 11.40
N LEU A 346 29.58 -29.20 11.96
CA LEU A 346 29.92 -28.63 13.27
C LEU A 346 29.86 -27.10 13.22
N MET A 347 30.42 -26.53 12.14
CA MET A 347 30.38 -25.10 11.86
C MET A 347 28.94 -24.58 11.76
N THR A 348 28.09 -25.21 10.93
CA THR A 348 26.70 -24.77 10.75
C THR A 348 25.91 -24.85 12.07
N ARG A 349 26.03 -25.92 12.86
CA ARG A 349 25.33 -26.03 14.15
C ARG A 349 25.77 -25.00 15.18
N TYR A 350 27.07 -24.70 15.24
CA TYR A 350 27.56 -23.68 16.16
C TYR A 350 27.10 -22.29 15.72
N LEU A 351 27.14 -22.02 14.42
CA LEU A 351 26.68 -20.76 13.86
C LEU A 351 25.18 -20.53 14.05
N GLU A 352 24.35 -21.57 13.98
CA GLU A 352 22.91 -21.48 14.32
C GLU A 352 22.67 -20.92 15.73
N SER A 353 23.60 -21.15 16.67
CA SER A 353 23.50 -20.58 18.03
C SER A 353 23.68 -19.05 18.07
N TRP A 354 24.26 -18.46 17.03
CA TRP A 354 24.38 -17.00 16.90
C TRP A 354 23.04 -16.35 16.54
N GLY A 355 22.11 -17.12 15.97
CA GLY A 355 20.75 -16.67 15.67
C GLY A 355 20.71 -15.48 14.72
N ALA A 356 21.43 -15.55 13.60
CA ALA A 356 21.41 -14.48 12.62
C ALA A 356 20.00 -14.34 12.02
N ALA A 357 19.58 -13.09 11.81
CA ALA A 357 18.37 -12.83 11.06
C ALA A 357 18.50 -13.38 9.63
N LYS A 358 17.42 -13.94 9.08
CA LYS A 358 17.39 -14.41 7.69
C LYS A 358 17.10 -13.23 6.73
N PRO A 359 17.52 -13.28 5.46
CA PRO A 359 17.10 -12.33 4.42
C PRO A 359 15.61 -12.15 4.46
N PHE A 360 15.17 -10.90 4.64
CA PHE A 360 13.74 -10.57 4.68
C PHE A 360 12.96 -11.21 5.85
N ALA A 361 13.59 -11.72 6.91
CA ALA A 361 12.90 -12.34 8.06
C ALA A 361 12.00 -11.37 8.84
N HIS A 362 12.34 -10.08 8.85
CA HIS A 362 11.49 -9.04 9.44
C HIS A 362 10.16 -8.86 8.72
N LEU A 363 10.01 -9.44 7.52
CA LEU A 363 8.79 -9.36 6.72
C LEU A 363 7.71 -10.37 7.12
N SER A 364 8.07 -11.48 7.75
CA SER A 364 7.12 -12.56 8.11
C SER A 364 6.52 -12.41 9.52
N HIS A 365 7.19 -11.68 10.42
CA HIS A 365 6.74 -11.56 11.82
C HIS A 365 5.56 -10.60 12.03
N LEU A 366 5.27 -9.70 11.08
CA LEU A 366 4.14 -8.75 11.17
C LEU A 366 2.76 -9.42 11.07
N ASP A 367 2.67 -10.62 10.47
CA ASP A 367 1.41 -11.37 10.33
C ASP A 367 1.22 -12.46 11.41
N SER A 368 2.19 -12.64 12.32
CA SER A 368 2.16 -13.70 13.34
C SER A 368 1.46 -13.27 14.63
N SER A 369 0.21 -12.83 14.53
CA SER A 369 -0.65 -12.61 15.70
C SER A 369 -1.35 -13.91 16.15
N VAL A 370 -0.61 -15.03 16.34
CA VAL A 370 -1.00 -16.17 17.19
C VAL A 370 0.28 -16.97 17.52
N PRO A 371 0.76 -17.03 18.77
CA PRO A 371 1.77 -18.01 19.14
C PRO A 371 1.09 -19.38 19.29
N THR A 372 1.18 -20.22 18.27
CA THR A 372 0.85 -21.65 18.41
C THR A 372 2.09 -22.36 18.92
N SER A 373 2.24 -22.43 20.25
CA SER A 373 3.22 -23.32 20.89
C SER A 373 2.96 -24.78 20.53
N PRO A 374 3.99 -25.65 20.43
CA PRO A 374 3.77 -27.09 20.36
C PRO A 374 3.15 -27.59 21.68
N PRO A 375 2.31 -28.64 21.66
CA PRO A 375 1.71 -29.16 22.88
C PRO A 375 2.79 -29.86 23.71
N LEU A 376 3.18 -29.25 24.83
CA LEU A 376 3.89 -29.95 25.90
C LEU A 376 2.85 -30.71 26.76
N PRO A 377 3.21 -31.92 27.24
CA PRO A 377 2.27 -32.82 27.92
C PRO A 377 1.77 -32.23 29.23
N GLU A 378 0.45 -32.33 29.44
CA GLU A 378 -0.21 -32.16 30.73
C GLU A 378 0.47 -33.06 31.77
N ASN A 379 1.21 -32.46 32.70
CA ASN A 379 1.37 -32.89 34.10
C ASN A 379 2.43 -32.04 34.79
N ALA A 380 2.04 -30.91 35.37
CA ALA A 380 2.66 -30.30 36.55
C ALA A 380 1.94 -29.00 36.92
N LEU A 381 0.74 -29.10 37.49
CA LEU A 381 0.06 -27.99 38.14
C LEU A 381 -0.07 -28.32 39.62
N ALA A 382 1.03 -28.14 40.36
CA ALA A 382 1.01 -27.99 41.80
C ALA A 382 2.29 -27.30 42.29
N SER A 383 2.10 -26.25 43.08
CA SER A 383 3.09 -25.53 43.89
C SER A 383 3.88 -24.40 43.19
N LEU A 384 3.46 -23.15 43.40
CA LEU A 384 4.07 -22.23 44.37
C LEU A 384 3.59 -20.77 44.15
N GLY A 385 3.35 -20.08 45.26
CA GLY A 385 3.05 -18.66 45.34
C GLY A 385 4.30 -17.76 45.16
N PRO A 386 4.16 -16.44 45.40
CA PRO A 386 4.93 -15.41 44.72
C PRO A 386 6.29 -15.14 45.38
N GLN A 387 7.38 -15.38 44.65
CA GLN A 387 8.70 -14.86 45.00
C GLN A 387 9.23 -13.97 43.87
N ARG A 388 9.25 -12.66 44.18
CA ARG A 388 10.02 -11.64 43.46
C ARG A 388 11.52 -11.91 43.67
N SER A 389 12.23 -12.15 42.58
CA SER A 389 13.68 -11.98 42.43
C SER A 389 13.92 -11.70 40.95
N LEU A 390 14.08 -10.44 40.53
CA LEU A 390 15.38 -9.79 40.36
C LEU A 390 16.34 -10.63 39.50
N ASP A 391 16.04 -10.72 38.20
CA ASP A 391 17.08 -10.69 37.17
C ASP A 391 16.55 -10.04 35.89
N ARG A 392 17.22 -8.94 35.52
CA ARG A 392 16.85 -8.00 34.47
C ARG A 392 17.74 -8.28 33.26
N ALA A 393 17.39 -9.30 32.47
CA ALA A 393 17.91 -9.42 31.11
C ALA A 393 17.00 -8.61 30.18
N ARG A 394 17.55 -7.53 29.61
CA ARG A 394 16.87 -6.62 28.68
C ARG A 394 16.44 -7.37 27.41
N THR A 395 15.16 -7.70 27.30
CA THR A 395 14.47 -7.82 26.02
C THR A 395 14.19 -6.41 25.46
N PRO A 396 14.16 -6.21 24.12
CA PRO A 396 13.90 -4.90 23.56
C PRO A 396 12.45 -4.50 23.85
N ARG A 397 12.27 -3.43 24.62
CA ARG A 397 10.99 -2.79 24.98
C ARG A 397 10.22 -2.18 23.80
N GLY A 398 10.51 -2.57 22.56
CA GLY A 398 9.98 -1.91 21.36
C GLY A 398 8.67 -2.50 20.82
N LEU A 399 8.34 -3.76 21.13
CA LEU A 399 7.29 -4.49 20.40
C LEU A 399 5.90 -4.43 21.06
N GLU A 400 5.81 -4.29 22.39
CA GLU A 400 4.53 -4.16 23.09
C GLU A 400 3.96 -2.73 23.01
N ASP A 401 4.82 -1.70 22.97
CA ASP A 401 4.39 -0.30 22.81
C ASP A 401 3.76 0.00 21.43
N GLU A 402 4.10 -0.75 20.37
CA GLU A 402 3.56 -0.54 19.00
C GLU A 402 2.15 -1.13 18.80
N LEU A 403 1.79 -2.21 19.51
CA LEU A 403 0.44 -2.76 19.47
C LEU A 403 -0.54 -1.87 20.25
N ASP A 404 -0.15 -1.35 21.41
CA ASP A 404 -1.02 -0.49 22.22
C ASP A 404 -1.21 0.92 21.61
N THR A 405 -0.18 1.49 20.95
CA THR A 405 -0.33 2.78 20.24
C THR A 405 -1.19 2.69 18.97
N GLY A 406 -1.35 1.48 18.39
CA GLY A 406 -2.18 1.25 17.21
C GLY A 406 -3.68 1.41 17.48
N ASP A 407 -4.13 1.01 18.66
CA ASP A 407 -5.53 1.11 19.08
C ASP A 407 -5.88 2.48 19.66
N GLU A 408 -4.95 3.16 20.34
CA GLU A 408 -5.15 4.57 20.73
C GLU A 408 -5.34 5.49 19.51
N LYS A 409 -4.55 5.30 18.44
CA LYS A 409 -4.72 6.06 17.18
C LYS A 409 -6.05 5.75 16.51
N PHE A 410 -6.55 4.53 16.62
CA PHE A 410 -7.85 4.13 16.07
C PHE A 410 -9.01 4.78 16.82
N PHE A 411 -8.93 4.79 18.16
CA PHE A 411 -9.88 5.54 18.98
C PHE A 411 -9.80 7.05 18.72
N GLN A 412 -8.62 7.64 18.54
CA GLN A 412 -8.48 9.05 18.16
C GLN A 412 -9.08 9.37 16.78
N VAL A 413 -8.93 8.49 15.79
CA VAL A 413 -9.53 8.70 14.45
C VAL A 413 -11.05 8.53 14.50
N ILE A 414 -11.56 7.57 15.27
CA ILE A 414 -12.99 7.42 15.54
C ILE A 414 -13.54 8.62 16.31
N GLU A 415 -12.80 9.16 17.28
CA GLU A 415 -13.17 10.35 18.04
C GLU A 415 -13.13 11.62 17.17
N GLN A 416 -12.17 11.72 16.24
CA GLN A 416 -12.15 12.75 15.20
C GLN A 416 -13.39 12.67 14.28
N LEU A 417 -13.78 11.46 13.84
CA LEU A 417 -14.99 11.21 13.05
C LEU A 417 -16.28 11.55 13.81
N ASN A 418 -16.30 11.35 15.14
CA ASN A 418 -17.47 11.57 15.98
C ASN A 418 -17.56 13.02 16.51
N SER A 419 -16.48 13.80 16.41
CA SER A 419 -16.46 15.16 16.92
C SER A 419 -17.32 16.11 16.06
N GLN A 420 -18.50 16.47 16.57
CA GLN A 420 -19.36 17.55 16.06
C GLN A 420 -18.63 18.90 15.81
N LYS A 421 -17.39 19.06 16.26
CA LYS A 421 -16.54 20.23 16.06
C LYS A 421 -16.12 20.48 14.60
N GLN A 422 -16.19 19.49 13.70
CA GLN A 422 -15.91 19.71 12.28
C GLN A 422 -16.98 20.55 11.55
N TRP A 423 -18.21 20.68 12.07
CA TRP A 423 -19.29 21.44 11.42
C TRP A 423 -18.95 22.93 11.19
N LYS A 424 -18.09 23.52 12.03
CA LYS A 424 -17.69 24.93 11.91
C LYS A 424 -16.35 25.15 11.18
N ARG A 425 -15.59 24.10 10.86
CA ARG A 425 -14.19 24.21 10.38
C ARG A 425 -13.79 23.22 9.28
N SER A 426 -14.74 22.61 8.57
CA SER A 426 -14.41 21.75 7.42
C SER A 426 -13.84 22.60 6.28
N LYS A 427 -12.59 22.34 5.87
CA LYS A 427 -11.96 22.99 4.71
C LYS A 427 -12.54 22.53 3.37
N ASP A 428 -13.30 21.44 3.38
CA ASP A 428 -13.71 20.72 2.16
C ASP A 428 -15.09 21.13 1.61
N PHE A 429 -15.92 21.80 2.43
CA PHE A 429 -17.31 22.17 2.08
C PHE A 429 -17.63 23.63 2.38
N SER A 430 -18.57 24.21 1.62
CA SER A 430 -19.18 25.48 1.98
C SER A 430 -20.14 25.34 3.18
N PRO A 431 -20.11 26.24 4.18
CA PRO A 431 -20.92 26.09 5.39
C PRO A 431 -22.43 26.29 5.14
N LEU A 432 -22.78 27.06 4.11
CA LEU A 432 -24.17 27.43 3.76
C LEU A 432 -24.78 26.47 2.74
N THR A 433 -24.11 26.27 1.60
CA THR A 433 -24.67 25.48 0.48
C THR A 433 -24.23 24.01 0.50
N LEU A 434 -23.28 23.62 1.37
CA LEU A 434 -22.67 22.29 1.47
C LEU A 434 -21.94 21.81 0.20
N TYR A 435 -21.72 22.68 -0.78
CA TYR A 435 -20.98 22.36 -2.00
C TYR A 435 -19.53 22.01 -1.69
N PHE A 436 -18.95 21.07 -2.44
CA PHE A 436 -17.51 20.87 -2.47
C PHE A 436 -16.84 22.10 -3.08
N TRP A 437 -15.73 22.56 -2.49
CA TRP A 437 -14.94 23.66 -3.08
C TRP A 437 -14.34 23.27 -4.43
N GLU A 438 -14.00 21.98 -4.59
CA GLU A 438 -13.46 21.43 -5.83
C GLU A 438 -14.59 21.07 -6.80
N LYS A 439 -14.60 21.70 -7.98
CA LYS A 439 -15.70 21.57 -8.96
C LYS A 439 -15.82 20.17 -9.56
N GLU A 440 -14.72 19.45 -9.69
CA GLU A 440 -14.70 18.09 -10.26
C GLU A 440 -15.33 17.08 -9.31
N MET A 441 -15.02 17.18 -8.01
CA MET A 441 -15.66 16.41 -6.93
C MET A 441 -17.17 16.60 -6.93
N GLU A 442 -17.62 17.85 -7.03
CA GLU A 442 -19.05 18.18 -7.06
C GLU A 442 -19.75 17.57 -8.28
N LYS A 443 -19.09 17.57 -9.45
CA LYS A 443 -19.62 16.98 -10.67
C LYS A 443 -19.76 15.46 -10.55
N GLU A 444 -18.76 14.79 -10.00
CA GLU A 444 -18.76 13.33 -9.80
C GLU A 444 -19.83 12.90 -8.78
N TYR A 445 -19.96 13.63 -7.67
CA TYR A 445 -21.02 13.40 -6.68
C TYR A 445 -22.43 13.52 -7.31
N ARG A 446 -22.66 14.55 -8.12
CA ARG A 446 -23.97 14.79 -8.78
C ARG A 446 -24.33 13.74 -9.83
N LEU A 447 -23.33 13.16 -10.48
CA LEU A 447 -23.51 12.13 -11.50
C LEU A 447 -23.65 10.72 -10.90
N SER A 448 -23.47 10.56 -9.59
CA SER A 448 -23.53 9.27 -8.92
C SER A 448 -24.93 8.60 -9.04
N ALA A 449 -24.92 7.30 -9.37
CA ALA A 449 -26.13 6.50 -9.58
C ALA A 449 -26.86 6.24 -8.25
N LEU A 450 -28.20 6.20 -8.29
CA LEU A 450 -29.01 6.06 -7.08
C LEU A 450 -30.07 4.95 -7.17
N PRO A 451 -29.72 3.69 -6.85
CA PRO A 451 -30.63 2.55 -6.97
C PRO A 451 -31.81 2.57 -5.97
N ALA A 452 -31.73 3.39 -4.92
CA ALA A 452 -32.78 3.51 -3.90
C ALA A 452 -34.00 4.37 -4.33
N PHE A 453 -33.97 5.00 -5.51
CA PHE A 453 -35.01 5.94 -5.96
C PHE A 453 -36.44 5.35 -5.95
N LYS A 454 -36.57 4.07 -6.30
CA LYS A 454 -37.86 3.33 -6.31
C LYS A 454 -38.59 3.34 -4.96
N TYR A 455 -37.85 3.32 -3.83
CA TYR A 455 -38.44 3.34 -2.49
C TYR A 455 -38.96 4.72 -2.10
N TYR A 456 -38.35 5.81 -2.60
CA TYR A 456 -38.84 7.18 -2.40
C TYR A 456 -40.17 7.41 -3.11
N ALA A 457 -40.28 6.93 -4.35
CA ALA A 457 -41.51 6.99 -5.11
C ALA A 457 -42.65 6.23 -4.41
N ALA A 458 -42.37 5.03 -3.87
CA ALA A 458 -43.35 4.21 -3.14
C ALA A 458 -43.85 4.89 -1.85
N CYS A 459 -42.96 5.52 -1.07
CA CYS A 459 -43.36 6.23 0.15
C CYS A 459 -44.16 7.50 -0.17
N THR A 460 -43.81 8.21 -1.25
CA THR A 460 -44.55 9.39 -1.71
C THR A 460 -45.96 9.01 -2.17
N PHE A 461 -46.12 7.84 -2.80
CA PHE A 461 -47.42 7.28 -3.14
C PHE A 461 -48.28 6.96 -1.90
N LEU A 462 -47.68 6.49 -0.81
CA LEU A 462 -48.39 6.26 0.45
C LEU A 462 -48.96 7.57 1.03
N VAL A 463 -48.20 8.68 0.93
CA VAL A 463 -48.69 10.02 1.33
C VAL A 463 -49.83 10.48 0.44
N PHE A 464 -49.72 10.28 -0.88
CA PHE A 464 -50.79 10.58 -1.84
C PHE A 464 -52.08 9.81 -1.52
N LEU A 465 -51.98 8.49 -1.30
CA LEU A 465 -53.12 7.64 -0.97
C LEU A 465 -53.76 8.04 0.36
N SER A 466 -52.95 8.42 1.35
CA SER A 466 -53.44 8.90 2.64
C SER A 466 -54.20 10.22 2.51
N ASN A 467 -53.69 11.16 1.70
CA ASN A 467 -54.40 12.40 1.38
C ASN A 467 -55.73 12.13 0.67
N PHE A 468 -55.76 11.21 -0.29
CA PHE A 468 -57.00 10.79 -0.96
C PHE A 468 -58.04 10.25 0.02
N ILE A 469 -57.66 9.30 0.88
CA ILE A 469 -58.58 8.67 1.82
C ILE A 469 -59.11 9.71 2.83
N ILE A 470 -58.24 10.58 3.38
CA ILE A 470 -58.65 11.63 4.31
C ILE A 470 -59.65 12.59 3.62
N GLN A 471 -59.36 13.03 2.39
CA GLN A 471 -60.24 13.94 1.67
C GLN A 471 -61.58 13.30 1.29
N VAL A 472 -61.61 12.02 0.91
CA VAL A 472 -62.87 11.29 0.60
C VAL A 472 -63.73 11.03 1.84
N LEU A 473 -63.10 10.82 3.01
CA LEU A 473 -63.81 10.61 4.28
C LEU A 473 -64.41 11.89 4.84
N VAL A 474 -63.77 13.04 4.58
CA VAL A 474 -64.11 14.33 5.20
C VAL A 474 -64.88 15.27 4.26
N ALA A 475 -64.70 15.16 2.93
CA ALA A 475 -65.36 16.03 1.96
C ALA A 475 -66.77 15.54 1.57
N ASN A 476 -67.65 16.49 1.21
CA ASN A 476 -68.96 16.20 0.67
C ASN A 476 -68.83 15.71 -0.79
N ARG A 477 -68.59 14.41 -0.95
CA ARG A 477 -68.21 13.66 -2.16
C ARG A 477 -68.61 14.28 -3.51
N PRO A 478 -67.80 15.21 -4.08
CA PRO A 478 -68.02 15.70 -5.42
C PRO A 478 -67.52 14.63 -6.42
N PRO A 479 -68.30 14.23 -7.44
CA PRO A 479 -67.85 13.25 -8.43
C PRO A 479 -66.60 13.73 -9.19
N ALA A 480 -66.43 15.05 -9.36
CA ALA A 480 -65.25 15.66 -9.96
C ALA A 480 -63.94 15.36 -9.20
N LEU A 481 -63.98 15.37 -7.86
CA LEU A 481 -62.82 15.08 -7.01
C LEU A 481 -62.35 13.63 -7.21
N ALA A 482 -63.30 12.68 -7.27
CA ALA A 482 -63.00 11.27 -7.49
C ALA A 482 -62.37 11.01 -8.88
N VAL A 483 -62.82 11.71 -9.93
CA VAL A 483 -62.25 11.60 -11.28
C VAL A 483 -60.81 12.11 -11.32
N ILE A 484 -60.53 13.28 -10.74
CA ILE A 484 -59.17 13.86 -10.70
C ILE A 484 -58.20 12.93 -9.95
N TYR A 485 -58.61 12.43 -8.79
CA TYR A 485 -57.82 11.46 -8.02
C TYR A 485 -57.61 10.14 -8.77
N GLY A 486 -58.63 9.64 -9.49
CA GLY A 486 -58.54 8.42 -10.29
C GLY A 486 -57.51 8.53 -11.43
N ILE A 487 -57.51 9.64 -12.17
CA ILE A 487 -56.54 9.88 -13.24
C ILE A 487 -55.10 9.93 -12.68
N ILE A 488 -54.89 10.67 -11.59
CA ILE A 488 -53.57 10.80 -10.97
C ILE A 488 -53.11 9.49 -10.34
N PHE A 489 -54.02 8.72 -9.75
CA PHE A 489 -53.73 7.39 -9.20
C PHE A 489 -53.20 6.44 -10.28
N ILE A 490 -53.82 6.42 -11.46
CA ILE A 490 -53.35 5.60 -12.60
C ILE A 490 -51.95 6.06 -13.04
N LEU A 491 -51.73 7.38 -13.17
CA LEU A 491 -50.43 7.93 -13.54
C LEU A 491 -49.32 7.56 -12.54
N PHE A 492 -49.61 7.63 -11.24
CA PHE A 492 -48.65 7.30 -10.18
C PHE A 492 -48.36 5.78 -10.14
N CYS A 493 -49.38 4.94 -10.36
CA CYS A 493 -49.20 3.49 -10.49
C CYS A 493 -48.32 3.12 -11.69
N LEU A 494 -48.48 3.78 -12.84
CA LEU A 494 -47.60 3.60 -14.00
C LEU A 494 -46.15 3.99 -13.68
N LEU A 495 -45.93 5.08 -12.96
CA LEU A 495 -44.59 5.48 -12.52
C LEU A 495 -43.95 4.45 -11.59
N LEU A 496 -44.70 3.91 -10.61
CA LEU A 496 -44.22 2.85 -9.73
C LEU A 496 -43.91 1.57 -10.51
N PHE A 497 -44.75 1.21 -11.46
CA PHE A 497 -44.50 0.06 -12.34
C PHE A 497 -43.19 0.21 -13.12
N ILE A 498 -42.91 1.40 -13.66
CA ILE A 498 -41.64 1.69 -14.35
C ILE A 498 -40.46 1.60 -13.37
N CYS A 499 -40.59 2.11 -12.14
CA CYS A 499 -39.52 2.10 -11.14
C CYS A 499 -39.22 0.69 -10.58
N PHE A 500 -40.22 -0.20 -10.53
CA PHE A 500 -40.10 -1.57 -10.03
C PHE A 500 -40.00 -2.63 -11.14
N SER A 501 -39.99 -2.21 -12.41
CA SER A 501 -39.99 -3.10 -13.57
C SER A 501 -38.85 -4.11 -13.53
N GLU A 502 -37.66 -3.70 -13.08
CA GLU A 502 -36.49 -4.57 -12.96
C GLU A 502 -36.72 -5.75 -11.99
N HIS A 503 -37.36 -5.51 -10.84
CA HIS A 503 -37.72 -6.57 -9.87
C HIS A 503 -38.86 -7.44 -10.38
N LEU A 504 -39.84 -6.83 -11.05
CA LEU A 504 -40.98 -7.55 -11.62
C LEU A 504 -40.53 -8.48 -12.75
N THR A 505 -39.58 -8.07 -13.59
CA THR A 505 -39.01 -8.95 -14.63
C THR A 505 -38.15 -10.08 -14.08
N LYS A 506 -37.57 -9.93 -12.89
CA LYS A 506 -36.86 -11.00 -12.18
C LYS A 506 -37.83 -12.01 -11.55
N CYS A 507 -39.02 -11.56 -11.14
CA CYS A 507 -40.06 -12.42 -10.57
C CYS A 507 -40.96 -13.09 -11.63
N VAL A 508 -41.20 -12.42 -12.76
CA VAL A 508 -41.97 -12.95 -13.89
C VAL A 508 -41.03 -13.72 -14.81
N LEU A 509 -40.89 -15.03 -14.55
CA LEU A 509 -40.23 -15.97 -15.46
C LEU A 509 -40.84 -15.87 -16.88
N LYS A 510 -40.00 -15.63 -17.89
CA LYS A 510 -40.29 -15.80 -19.34
C LYS A 510 -41.52 -15.03 -19.87
N GLY A 511 -41.58 -13.72 -19.63
CA GLY A 511 -42.54 -12.83 -20.32
C GLY A 511 -42.20 -12.56 -21.81
N PRO A 512 -43.14 -11.98 -22.58
CA PRO A 512 -42.97 -11.70 -24.02
C PRO A 512 -41.81 -10.74 -24.31
N LYS A 513 -41.10 -10.97 -25.44
CA LYS A 513 -39.90 -10.22 -25.85
C LYS A 513 -40.10 -8.69 -25.93
N PHE A 514 -41.34 -8.22 -26.11
CA PHE A 514 -41.68 -6.80 -26.10
C PHE A 514 -41.44 -6.13 -24.74
N LEU A 515 -41.32 -6.85 -23.62
CA LEU A 515 -41.14 -6.23 -22.29
C LEU A 515 -39.67 -6.02 -21.87
N HIS A 516 -38.68 -6.40 -22.71
CA HIS A 516 -37.25 -6.30 -22.37
C HIS A 516 -36.71 -4.86 -22.30
N TRP A 517 -37.40 -3.86 -22.85
CA TRP A 517 -37.01 -2.45 -22.72
C TRP A 517 -37.38 -1.84 -21.36
N LEU A 518 -38.28 -2.47 -20.59
CA LEU A 518 -38.76 -1.95 -19.30
C LEU A 518 -37.68 -1.92 -18.20
N PRO A 519 -36.82 -2.95 -18.03
CA PRO A 519 -35.70 -2.88 -17.10
C PRO A 519 -34.65 -1.84 -17.51
N ALA A 520 -34.43 -1.65 -18.82
CA ALA A 520 -33.55 -0.60 -19.33
C ALA A 520 -34.08 0.80 -19.00
N LEU A 521 -35.41 0.99 -19.00
CA LEU A 521 -36.04 2.24 -18.57
C LEU A 521 -35.84 2.51 -17.07
N SER A 522 -36.00 1.49 -16.21
CA SER A 522 -35.69 1.58 -14.78
C SER A 522 -34.21 1.94 -14.54
N GLY A 523 -33.29 1.27 -15.27
CA GLY A 523 -31.86 1.58 -15.23
C GLY A 523 -31.54 3.00 -15.70
N THR A 524 -32.25 3.50 -16.72
CA THR A 524 -32.09 4.88 -17.23
C THR A 524 -32.54 5.91 -16.20
N VAL A 525 -33.63 5.67 -15.46
CA VAL A 525 -34.10 6.54 -14.37
C VAL A 525 -33.11 6.56 -13.19
N ALA A 526 -32.47 5.42 -12.88
CA ALA A 526 -31.48 5.34 -11.80
C ALA A 526 -30.13 6.01 -12.13
N THR A 527 -29.73 5.96 -13.41
CA THR A 527 -28.41 6.42 -13.91
C THR A 527 -28.40 7.86 -14.41
N ARG A 528 -29.49 8.37 -15.01
CA ARG A 528 -29.56 9.76 -15.51
C ARG A 528 -30.08 10.71 -14.41
N PRO A 529 -29.22 11.57 -13.82
CA PRO A 529 -29.61 12.40 -12.69
C PRO A 529 -30.65 13.48 -13.08
N GLY A 530 -30.57 14.06 -14.28
CA GLY A 530 -31.54 15.05 -14.75
C GLY A 530 -32.97 14.50 -14.81
N LEU A 531 -33.13 13.30 -15.35
CA LEU A 531 -34.43 12.62 -15.43
C LEU A 531 -34.96 12.27 -14.03
N ARG A 532 -34.10 11.76 -13.15
CA ARG A 532 -34.43 11.41 -11.75
C ARG A 532 -34.92 12.61 -10.96
N VAL A 533 -34.20 13.73 -11.04
CA VAL A 533 -34.54 14.97 -10.34
C VAL A 533 -35.85 15.55 -10.87
N ALA A 534 -36.05 15.53 -12.20
CA ALA A 534 -37.30 15.99 -12.81
C ALA A 534 -38.49 15.13 -12.35
N LEU A 535 -38.40 13.80 -12.41
CA LEU A 535 -39.46 12.89 -11.96
C LEU A 535 -39.75 13.00 -10.45
N GLY A 536 -38.72 13.20 -9.62
CA GLY A 536 -38.89 13.44 -8.19
C GLY A 536 -39.61 14.76 -7.90
N ALA A 537 -39.24 15.85 -8.59
CA ALA A 537 -39.88 17.14 -8.41
C ALA A 537 -41.34 17.14 -8.90
N THR A 538 -41.64 16.50 -10.03
CA THR A 538 -43.01 16.42 -10.55
C THR A 538 -43.93 15.60 -9.65
N THR A 539 -43.45 14.48 -9.11
CA THR A 539 -44.24 13.67 -8.16
C THR A 539 -44.55 14.42 -6.87
N ILE A 540 -43.58 15.14 -6.31
CA ILE A 540 -43.81 16.00 -5.14
C ILE A 540 -44.87 17.06 -5.48
N LEU A 541 -44.70 17.79 -6.59
CA LEU A 541 -45.64 18.84 -6.99
C LEU A 541 -47.07 18.31 -7.15
N ILE A 542 -47.25 17.11 -7.71
CA ILE A 542 -48.55 16.44 -7.82
C ILE A 542 -49.15 16.14 -6.43
N VAL A 543 -48.35 15.68 -5.46
CA VAL A 543 -48.86 15.44 -4.10
C VAL A 543 -49.23 16.74 -3.41
N LEU A 544 -48.45 17.81 -3.61
CA LEU A 544 -48.73 19.13 -3.08
C LEU A 544 -50.03 19.73 -3.65
N THR A 545 -50.23 19.68 -4.97
CA THR A 545 -51.49 20.16 -5.57
C THR A 545 -52.68 19.36 -5.05
N MET A 546 -52.57 18.04 -4.98
CA MET A 546 -53.65 17.19 -4.50
C MET A 546 -53.97 17.39 -3.01
N ALA A 547 -53.03 17.89 -2.20
CA ALA A 547 -53.30 18.24 -0.81
C ALA A 547 -54.27 19.44 -0.65
N ILE A 548 -54.38 20.32 -1.65
CA ILE A 548 -55.21 21.54 -1.61
C ILE A 548 -56.43 21.51 -2.53
N VAL A 549 -56.52 20.55 -3.47
CA VAL A 549 -57.61 20.47 -4.48
C VAL A 549 -59.01 20.49 -3.84
N ASN A 550 -59.21 19.85 -2.70
CA ASN A 550 -60.50 19.83 -2.01
C ASN A 550 -61.01 21.22 -1.58
N LEU A 551 -60.12 22.18 -1.30
CA LEU A 551 -60.47 23.53 -0.86
C LEU A 551 -61.09 24.37 -1.99
N PHE A 552 -60.79 24.04 -3.25
CA PHE A 552 -61.35 24.73 -4.42
C PHE A 552 -62.76 24.26 -4.80
N PHE A 553 -63.18 23.07 -4.34
CA PHE A 553 -64.50 22.50 -4.65
C PHE A 553 -65.54 22.78 -3.56
N GLN A 554 -65.21 23.61 -2.56
CA GLN A 554 -66.14 24.01 -1.51
C GLN A 554 -67.05 25.16 -2.00
N PRO A 555 -68.38 25.06 -1.79
CA PRO A 555 -69.30 26.12 -2.18
C PRO A 555 -69.06 27.38 -1.33
N MET A 556 -68.94 28.53 -2.00
CA MET A 556 -68.94 29.84 -1.33
C MET A 556 -70.32 30.04 -0.70
N SER A 557 -70.41 29.96 0.61
CA SER A 557 -71.64 30.26 1.35
C SER A 557 -71.40 31.52 2.17
N ASP A 558 -72.26 32.53 1.99
CA ASP A 558 -72.23 33.73 2.81
C ASP A 558 -72.62 33.34 4.24
N CYS A 559 -71.69 33.43 5.19
CA CYS A 559 -71.99 33.26 6.61
C CYS A 559 -72.80 34.45 7.12
N SER A 560 -74.09 34.48 6.76
CA SER A 560 -75.06 35.50 7.16
C SER A 560 -75.90 34.97 8.33
N PHE A 561 -75.76 35.57 9.52
CA PHE A 561 -76.68 35.34 10.63
C PHE A 561 -78.00 36.08 10.37
N PRO A 562 -79.18 35.47 10.56
CA PRO A 562 -80.42 36.24 10.59
C PRO A 562 -80.42 37.16 11.81
N ALA A 563 -80.85 38.42 11.62
CA ALA A 563 -81.09 39.39 12.69
C ALA A 563 -82.06 38.82 13.74
N PRO A 564 -81.97 39.22 15.02
CA PRO A 564 -82.61 38.52 16.15
C PRO A 564 -84.15 38.59 16.21
N ASN A 565 -84.82 39.10 15.19
CA ASN A 565 -86.27 39.35 15.20
C ASN A 565 -86.99 38.63 14.05
N SER A 566 -86.98 37.30 14.08
CA SER A 566 -87.99 36.50 13.38
C SER A 566 -88.26 35.21 14.15
N SER A 567 -89.54 34.92 14.30
CA SER A 567 -90.11 33.85 15.14
C SER A 567 -89.45 32.48 14.94
N ALA A 568 -89.39 31.73 16.04
CA ALA A 568 -88.74 30.43 16.26
C ALA A 568 -89.20 29.24 15.38
N THR A 569 -89.66 29.47 14.16
CA THR A 569 -90.04 28.44 13.19
C THR A 569 -89.05 28.30 12.03
N ALA A 570 -88.02 29.15 11.93
CA ALA A 570 -86.94 29.03 10.93
C ALA A 570 -85.67 28.33 11.43
N LEU A 571 -85.63 27.85 12.69
CA LEU A 571 -84.48 27.12 13.24
C LEU A 571 -84.42 25.65 12.80
N ASN A 572 -85.50 25.12 12.20
CA ASN A 572 -85.62 23.71 11.80
C ASN A 572 -85.43 23.47 10.28
N SER A 573 -85.04 24.49 9.50
CA SER A 573 -84.84 24.35 8.05
C SER A 573 -83.39 24.54 7.59
N TRP A 574 -82.41 24.40 8.49
CA TRP A 574 -81.02 24.16 8.11
C TRP A 574 -80.78 22.67 8.29
N ASN A 575 -81.09 21.92 7.24
CA ASN A 575 -80.85 20.48 7.18
C ASN A 575 -79.39 20.17 7.54
N THR A 576 -79.21 19.00 8.15
CA THR A 576 -77.97 18.32 8.56
C THR A 576 -76.90 18.14 7.47
N SER A 577 -77.05 18.76 6.30
CA SER A 577 -76.08 18.80 5.20
C SER A 577 -75.05 19.94 5.30
N ASP A 578 -75.32 21.00 6.07
CA ASP A 578 -74.48 22.22 6.12
C ASP A 578 -73.39 22.21 7.21
N SER A 579 -73.37 21.21 8.11
CA SER A 579 -72.34 21.04 9.14
C SER A 579 -71.11 20.24 8.69
N LEU A 580 -71.25 19.44 7.62
CA LEU A 580 -70.17 18.65 7.01
C LEU A 580 -69.01 19.49 6.41
N PRO A 581 -69.25 20.62 5.71
CA PRO A 581 -68.16 21.44 5.16
C PRO A 581 -67.28 22.09 6.24
N LEU A 582 -67.82 22.35 7.43
CA LEU A 582 -67.10 23.05 8.51
C LEU A 582 -66.09 22.14 9.24
N ILE A 583 -66.39 20.83 9.34
CA ILE A 583 -65.48 19.81 9.89
C ILE A 583 -64.24 19.61 9.00
N SER A 584 -64.29 20.01 7.72
CA SER A 584 -63.21 19.75 6.76
C SER A 584 -61.97 20.63 6.89
N ILE A 585 -62.07 21.77 7.58
CA ILE A 585 -61.02 22.80 7.63
C ILE A 585 -59.78 22.30 8.38
N PRO A 586 -59.88 21.72 9.60
CA PRO A 586 -58.71 21.21 10.30
C PRO A 586 -58.04 20.07 9.52
N TYR A 587 -58.81 19.16 8.89
CA TYR A 587 -58.24 18.06 8.11
C TYR A 587 -57.52 18.53 6.84
N SER A 588 -57.98 19.61 6.21
CA SER A 588 -57.27 20.25 5.10
C SER A 588 -55.91 20.82 5.52
N ILE A 589 -55.80 21.37 6.74
CA ILE A 589 -54.51 21.79 7.34
C ILE A 589 -53.60 20.57 7.54
N HIS A 590 -54.14 19.45 8.05
CA HIS A 590 -53.37 18.20 8.21
C HIS A 590 -52.90 17.61 6.87
N CYS A 591 -53.72 17.67 5.80
CA CYS A 591 -53.30 17.30 4.45
C CYS A 591 -52.15 18.17 3.93
N CYS A 592 -52.15 19.47 4.26
CA CYS A 592 -51.05 20.36 3.90
C CYS A 592 -49.75 20.05 4.67
N VAL A 593 -49.87 19.66 5.94
CA VAL A 593 -48.75 19.14 6.75
C VAL A 593 -48.19 17.83 6.18
N LEU A 594 -49.05 16.90 5.73
CA LEU A 594 -48.62 15.70 4.99
C LEU A 594 -47.92 16.06 3.66
N GLY A 595 -48.31 17.16 3.02
CA GLY A 595 -47.60 17.74 1.87
C GLY A 595 -46.14 18.07 2.19
N PHE A 596 -45.85 18.71 3.32
CA PHE A 596 -44.47 18.97 3.76
C PHE A 596 -43.65 17.68 3.92
N LEU A 597 -44.27 16.63 4.46
CA LEU A 597 -43.63 15.33 4.62
C LEU A 597 -43.19 14.74 3.27
N SER A 598 -44.00 14.90 2.21
CA SER A 598 -43.67 14.41 0.87
C SER A 598 -42.35 14.97 0.31
N CYS A 599 -42.05 16.25 0.57
CA CYS A 599 -40.79 16.90 0.18
C CYS A 599 -39.57 16.29 0.90
N SER A 600 -39.76 15.78 2.13
CA SER A 600 -38.68 15.22 2.95
C SER A 600 -38.34 13.76 2.63
N LEU A 601 -39.24 13.04 1.94
CA LEU A 601 -39.08 11.61 1.64
C LEU A 601 -38.01 11.31 0.60
N PHE A 602 -37.70 12.27 -0.29
CA PHE A 602 -36.63 12.13 -1.28
C PHE A 602 -35.28 12.50 -0.66
N LEU A 603 -34.56 11.52 -0.13
CA LEU A 603 -33.34 11.79 0.65
C LEU A 603 -32.17 12.33 -0.20
N HIS A 604 -31.96 11.81 -1.40
CA HIS A 604 -30.90 12.26 -2.32
C HIS A 604 -31.43 13.19 -3.44
N MET A 605 -31.95 14.34 -3.03
CA MET A 605 -32.24 15.48 -3.92
C MET A 605 -31.42 16.67 -3.44
N ASN A 606 -30.96 17.51 -4.38
CA ASN A 606 -30.15 18.69 -4.05
C ASN A 606 -30.84 19.53 -2.97
N PHE A 607 -30.06 19.93 -1.95
CA PHE A 607 -30.57 20.75 -0.85
C PHE A 607 -31.26 22.04 -1.34
N GLU A 608 -30.67 22.72 -2.33
CA GLU A 608 -31.24 23.93 -2.96
C GLU A 608 -32.64 23.69 -3.53
N LEU A 609 -32.83 22.56 -4.22
CA LEU A 609 -34.13 22.22 -4.82
C LEU A 609 -35.17 21.89 -3.73
N LYS A 610 -34.76 21.18 -2.67
CA LYS A 610 -35.63 20.90 -1.52
C LYS A 610 -36.02 22.18 -0.79
N LEU A 611 -35.07 23.08 -0.57
CA LEU A 611 -35.30 24.37 0.06
C LEU A 611 -36.31 25.18 -0.75
N LEU A 612 -36.14 25.24 -2.07
CA LEU A 612 -37.07 25.92 -2.97
C LEU A 612 -38.48 25.31 -2.93
N LEU A 613 -38.60 23.97 -2.97
CA LEU A 613 -39.90 23.29 -2.89
C LEU A 613 -40.58 23.49 -1.52
N LEU A 614 -39.83 23.41 -0.42
CA LEU A 614 -40.35 23.64 0.93
C LEU A 614 -40.77 25.10 1.14
N LEU A 615 -40.01 26.06 0.61
CA LEU A 615 -40.33 27.49 0.68
C LEU A 615 -41.57 27.82 -0.15
N LEU A 616 -41.63 27.33 -1.39
CA LEU A 616 -42.78 27.49 -2.26
C LEU A 616 -44.05 26.95 -1.58
N TRP A 617 -43.96 25.76 -0.99
CA TRP A 617 -45.10 25.14 -0.29
C TRP A 617 -45.52 25.89 0.98
N LEU A 618 -44.56 26.43 1.73
CA LEU A 618 -44.85 27.27 2.89
C LEU A 618 -45.60 28.53 2.48
N LEU A 619 -45.15 29.21 1.43
CA LEU A 619 -45.78 30.43 0.92
C LEU A 619 -47.19 30.14 0.38
N THR A 620 -47.37 29.07 -0.41
CA THR A 620 -48.69 28.70 -0.94
C THR A 620 -49.66 28.31 0.18
N SER A 621 -49.22 27.51 1.16
CA SER A 621 -50.06 27.09 2.28
C SER A 621 -50.44 28.28 3.17
N CYS A 622 -49.50 29.18 3.48
CA CYS A 622 -49.79 30.36 4.28
C CYS A 622 -50.74 31.32 3.56
N SER A 623 -50.50 31.62 2.27
CA SER A 623 -51.38 32.49 1.48
C SER A 623 -52.80 31.93 1.37
N LEU A 624 -52.92 30.60 1.19
CA LEU A 624 -54.21 29.95 1.00
C LEU A 624 -55.07 30.03 2.28
N PHE A 625 -54.50 29.80 3.47
CA PHE A 625 -55.25 29.81 4.73
C PHE A 625 -55.36 31.19 5.41
N LEU A 626 -54.39 32.09 5.24
CA LEU A 626 -54.42 33.44 5.84
C LEU A 626 -55.11 34.49 4.98
N HIS A 627 -55.20 34.27 3.66
CA HIS A 627 -55.78 35.23 2.73
C HIS A 627 -56.97 34.68 1.95
N SER A 628 -56.78 33.64 1.12
CA SER A 628 -57.83 33.15 0.20
C SER A 628 -59.02 32.51 0.91
N HIS A 629 -58.79 31.69 1.93
CA HIS A 629 -59.82 30.98 2.69
C HIS A 629 -59.89 31.42 4.17
N ALA A 630 -59.45 32.65 4.47
CA ALA A 630 -59.52 33.18 5.83
C ALA A 630 -60.96 33.21 6.38
N TRP A 631 -61.91 33.54 5.51
CA TRP A 631 -63.35 33.58 5.81
C TRP A 631 -63.89 32.24 6.34
N LEU A 632 -63.35 31.12 5.86
CA LEU A 632 -63.78 29.78 6.23
C LEU A 632 -63.36 29.44 7.68
N SER A 633 -62.15 29.87 8.08
CA SER A 633 -61.69 29.78 9.47
C SER A 633 -62.49 30.71 10.39
N ASP A 634 -62.84 31.90 9.93
CA ASP A 634 -63.60 32.88 10.73
C ASP A 634 -65.03 32.42 10.96
N CYS A 635 -65.65 31.78 9.95
CA CYS A 635 -66.98 31.18 10.08
C CYS A 635 -66.99 29.97 11.03
N LEU A 636 -65.96 29.12 11.02
CA LEU A 636 -65.79 28.02 11.98
C LEU A 636 -65.68 28.53 13.43
N VAL A 637 -64.92 29.61 13.65
CA VAL A 637 -64.79 30.24 14.97
C VAL A 637 -66.11 30.85 15.43
N ALA A 638 -66.82 31.54 14.54
CA ALA A 638 -68.12 32.13 14.83
C ALA A 638 -69.18 31.08 15.22
N HIS A 639 -69.13 29.89 14.60
CA HIS A 639 -70.04 28.78 14.91
C HIS A 639 -69.70 28.05 16.22
N LEU A 640 -68.41 27.91 16.56
CA LEU A 640 -67.96 27.26 17.80
C LEU A 640 -68.11 28.16 19.04
N TYR A 641 -68.10 29.48 18.88
CA TYR A 641 -68.19 30.46 19.96
C TYR A 641 -69.28 31.53 19.69
N PRO A 642 -70.58 31.17 19.76
CA PRO A 642 -71.69 32.05 19.37
C PRO A 642 -72.06 33.16 20.38
N THR A 643 -71.34 33.31 21.51
CA THR A 643 -71.72 34.28 22.56
C THR A 643 -71.01 35.65 22.40
N PRO A 644 -71.74 36.77 22.47
CA PRO A 644 -71.21 38.10 22.13
C PRO A 644 -70.23 38.71 23.15
N SER A 645 -69.92 38.04 24.26
CA SER A 645 -69.04 38.54 25.33
C SER A 645 -67.76 37.73 25.58
N ALA A 646 -67.48 36.68 24.80
CA ALA A 646 -66.24 35.94 24.94
C ALA A 646 -65.09 36.64 24.17
N GLN A 647 -64.06 37.06 24.90
CA GLN A 647 -62.76 37.47 24.37
C GLN A 647 -62.32 36.55 23.24
N ARG A 648 -61.72 37.12 22.18
CA ARG A 648 -61.17 36.39 21.03
C ARG A 648 -60.56 35.07 21.50
N PRO A 649 -60.90 33.93 20.86
CA PRO A 649 -60.27 32.66 21.19
C PRO A 649 -58.75 32.86 21.11
N GLY A 650 -58.02 32.48 22.15
CA GLY A 650 -56.57 32.72 22.21
C GLY A 650 -55.84 32.19 20.96
N VAL A 651 -54.62 32.67 20.71
CA VAL A 651 -53.78 32.41 19.54
C VAL A 651 -53.75 30.93 19.05
N LEU A 652 -53.86 29.96 19.97
CA LEU A 652 -53.85 28.52 19.69
C LEU A 652 -55.21 27.92 19.30
N LYS A 653 -56.31 28.64 19.49
CA LYS A 653 -57.68 28.19 19.21
C LYS A 653 -58.18 28.68 17.85
N GLU A 654 -57.51 29.65 17.23
CA GLU A 654 -57.82 30.11 15.88
C GLU A 654 -57.20 29.17 14.82
N PRO A 655 -57.98 28.51 13.95
CA PRO A 655 -57.49 27.52 12.98
C PRO A 655 -56.48 28.10 11.99
N LYS A 656 -56.71 29.32 11.49
CA LYS A 656 -55.82 30.02 10.55
C LYS A 656 -54.43 30.30 11.13
N LEU A 657 -54.36 30.70 12.40
CA LEU A 657 -53.10 31.03 13.07
C LEU A 657 -52.38 29.78 13.55
N MET A 658 -53.12 28.81 14.10
CA MET A 658 -52.60 27.48 14.46
C MET A 658 -52.02 26.75 13.23
N GLY A 659 -52.71 26.80 12.08
CA GLY A 659 -52.24 26.23 10.82
C GLY A 659 -50.94 26.88 10.34
N ALA A 660 -50.87 28.23 10.35
CA ALA A 660 -49.65 28.96 9.99
C ALA A 660 -48.47 28.60 10.89
N ILE A 661 -48.65 28.60 12.22
CA ILE A 661 -47.62 28.20 13.19
C ILE A 661 -47.15 26.76 12.91
N SER A 662 -48.09 25.85 12.66
CA SER A 662 -47.78 24.45 12.34
C SER A 662 -46.93 24.34 11.08
N PHE A 663 -47.25 25.07 10.01
CA PHE A 663 -46.45 25.07 8.78
C PHE A 663 -45.02 25.57 9.00
N PHE A 664 -44.82 26.62 9.80
CA PHE A 664 -43.47 27.10 10.14
C PHE A 664 -42.67 26.06 10.95
N VAL A 665 -43.30 25.42 11.95
CA VAL A 665 -42.63 24.37 12.74
C VAL A 665 -42.23 23.18 11.86
N PHE A 666 -43.12 22.71 10.99
CA PHE A 666 -42.80 21.62 10.05
C PHE A 666 -41.75 22.04 9.02
N PHE A 667 -41.77 23.29 8.54
CA PHE A 667 -40.74 23.81 7.62
C PHE A 667 -39.35 23.76 8.26
N PHE A 668 -39.16 24.35 9.45
CA PHE A 668 -37.85 24.40 10.09
C PHE A 668 -37.34 23.01 10.50
N THR A 669 -38.21 22.13 11.00
CA THR A 669 -37.83 20.76 11.39
C THR A 669 -37.38 19.93 10.19
N LEU A 670 -38.10 19.98 9.07
CA LEU A 670 -37.75 19.25 7.85
C LEU A 670 -36.55 19.86 7.12
N LEU A 671 -36.35 21.17 7.23
CA LEU A 671 -35.15 21.83 6.70
C LEU A 671 -33.89 21.37 7.43
N ALA A 672 -33.94 21.29 8.76
CA ALA A 672 -32.85 20.75 9.58
C ALA A 672 -32.54 19.29 9.19
N LEU A 673 -33.59 18.48 9.00
CA LEU A 673 -33.47 17.09 8.58
C LEU A 673 -32.84 16.94 7.18
N ALA A 674 -33.28 17.75 6.23
CA ALA A 674 -32.77 17.75 4.86
C ALA A 674 -31.29 18.15 4.82
N ARG A 675 -30.89 19.15 5.61
CA ARG A 675 -29.49 19.58 5.73
C ARG A 675 -28.60 18.50 6.34
N GLN A 676 -29.05 17.86 7.43
CA GLN A 676 -28.29 16.78 8.07
C GLN A 676 -28.08 15.59 7.14
N ASN A 677 -29.11 15.22 6.36
CA ASN A 677 -29.00 14.13 5.41
C ASN A 677 -27.98 14.43 4.29
N GLU A 678 -28.04 15.61 3.67
CA GLU A 678 -27.11 16.01 2.61
C GLU A 678 -25.65 16.00 3.10
N TYR A 679 -25.41 16.45 4.32
CA TYR A 679 -24.09 16.45 4.94
C TYR A 679 -23.49 15.03 5.04
N TYR A 680 -24.25 14.05 5.56
CA TYR A 680 -23.75 12.67 5.69
C TYR A 680 -23.47 12.01 4.34
N CYS A 681 -24.32 12.25 3.33
CA CYS A 681 -24.13 11.72 1.98
C CYS A 681 -22.83 12.25 1.34
N ARG A 682 -22.53 13.54 1.54
CA ARG A 682 -21.29 14.16 1.03
C ARG A 682 -20.05 13.68 1.78
N LEU A 683 -20.15 13.48 3.08
CA LEU A 683 -19.07 12.94 3.90
C LEU A 683 -18.71 11.52 3.42
N ASP A 684 -19.70 10.64 3.23
CA ASP A 684 -19.50 9.28 2.71
C ASP A 684 -18.76 9.27 1.36
N PHE A 685 -19.18 10.14 0.44
CA PHE A 685 -18.53 10.28 -0.87
C PHE A 685 -17.06 10.72 -0.76
N LEU A 686 -16.77 11.72 0.08
CA LEU A 686 -15.41 12.24 0.29
C LEU A 686 -14.46 11.14 0.78
N TRP A 687 -14.88 10.35 1.78
CA TRP A 687 -14.06 9.27 2.33
C TRP A 687 -13.82 8.16 1.32
N LYS A 688 -14.85 7.76 0.56
CA LYS A 688 -14.72 6.76 -0.52
C LYS A 688 -13.77 7.19 -1.63
N LYS A 689 -13.68 8.49 -1.92
CA LYS A 689 -12.74 9.02 -2.91
C LYS A 689 -11.33 9.10 -2.35
N LYS A 690 -11.16 9.60 -1.13
CA LYS A 690 -9.84 9.68 -0.46
C LYS A 690 -9.20 8.29 -0.30
N LEU A 691 -9.99 7.29 0.09
CA LEU A 691 -9.49 5.92 0.21
C LEU A 691 -9.05 5.34 -1.15
N ARG A 692 -9.82 5.58 -2.22
CA ARG A 692 -9.44 5.17 -3.58
C ARG A 692 -8.14 5.82 -4.02
N GLN A 693 -7.95 7.11 -3.75
CA GLN A 693 -6.71 7.80 -4.05
C GLN A 693 -5.51 7.22 -3.29
N GLU A 694 -5.65 6.97 -1.98
CA GLU A 694 -4.58 6.31 -1.18
C GLU A 694 -4.29 4.89 -1.72
N GLN A 695 -5.31 4.17 -2.20
CA GLN A 695 -5.18 2.86 -2.85
C GLN A 695 -4.39 2.92 -4.16
N GLU A 696 -4.71 3.86 -5.05
CA GLU A 696 -3.98 4.09 -6.30
C GLU A 696 -2.51 4.49 -6.04
N GLU A 697 -2.25 5.33 -5.04
CA GLU A 697 -0.89 5.69 -4.62
C GLU A 697 -0.08 4.49 -4.10
N THR A 698 -0.75 3.51 -3.48
CA THR A 698 -0.09 2.30 -2.98
C THR A 698 0.16 1.29 -4.08
N GLU A 699 -0.77 1.12 -5.00
CA GLU A 699 -0.58 0.26 -6.17
C GLU A 699 0.57 0.78 -7.05
N THR A 700 0.66 2.10 -7.24
CA THR A 700 1.80 2.71 -7.96
C THR A 700 3.12 2.53 -7.20
N MET A 701 3.12 2.61 -5.87
CA MET A 701 4.29 2.29 -5.03
C MET A 701 4.69 0.82 -5.13
N GLU A 702 3.72 -0.09 -5.15
CA GLU A 702 3.95 -1.54 -5.29
C GLU A 702 4.62 -1.86 -6.61
N ASN A 703 4.10 -1.32 -7.71
CA ASN A 703 4.67 -1.47 -9.04
C ASN A 703 6.11 -0.91 -9.09
N LEU A 704 6.36 0.25 -8.48
CA LEU A 704 7.71 0.82 -8.37
C LEU A 704 8.64 -0.11 -7.57
N THR A 705 8.20 -0.58 -6.41
CA THR A 705 8.99 -1.45 -5.53
C THR A 705 9.32 -2.78 -6.22
N ARG A 706 8.36 -3.34 -6.97
CA ARG A 706 8.55 -4.54 -7.77
C ARG A 706 9.61 -4.33 -8.85
N LEU A 707 9.54 -3.24 -9.61
CA LEU A 707 10.56 -2.90 -10.62
C LEU A 707 11.96 -2.77 -10.00
N LEU A 708 12.06 -2.19 -8.80
CA LEU A 708 13.32 -2.06 -8.08
C LEU A 708 13.84 -3.41 -7.57
N LEU A 709 12.96 -4.29 -7.08
CA LEU A 709 13.35 -5.61 -6.59
C LEU A 709 13.76 -6.55 -7.73
N GLU A 710 13.03 -6.53 -8.85
CA GLU A 710 13.39 -7.25 -10.08
C GLU A 710 14.72 -6.73 -10.67
N ASN A 711 15.09 -5.48 -10.37
CA ASN A 711 16.40 -4.96 -10.74
C ASN A 711 17.54 -5.43 -9.81
N VAL A 712 17.24 -5.92 -8.61
CA VAL A 712 18.26 -6.33 -7.61
C VAL A 712 18.44 -7.84 -7.57
N LEU A 713 17.33 -8.59 -7.63
CA LEU A 713 17.31 -10.05 -7.65
C LEU A 713 17.00 -10.56 -9.07
N PRO A 714 17.50 -11.74 -9.46
CA PRO A 714 17.10 -12.36 -10.73
C PRO A 714 15.59 -12.60 -10.79
N ALA A 715 15.01 -12.53 -12.00
CA ALA A 715 13.56 -12.65 -12.22
C ALA A 715 12.97 -14.00 -11.75
N HIS A 716 13.76 -15.08 -11.75
CA HIS A 716 13.34 -16.39 -11.25
C HIS A 716 13.40 -16.51 -9.71
N VAL A 717 14.15 -15.63 -9.05
CA VAL A 717 14.33 -15.61 -7.58
C VAL A 717 13.33 -14.64 -6.92
N ALA A 718 13.10 -13.47 -7.52
CA ALA A 718 12.26 -12.41 -6.96
C ALA A 718 10.84 -12.87 -6.54
N PRO A 719 10.10 -13.69 -7.33
CA PRO A 719 8.76 -14.15 -6.94
C PRO A 719 8.73 -14.97 -5.65
N GLN A 720 9.80 -15.70 -5.35
CA GLN A 720 9.93 -16.46 -4.10
C GLN A 720 9.98 -15.52 -2.88
N PHE A 721 10.35 -14.26 -3.10
CA PHE A 721 10.39 -13.23 -2.08
C PHE A 721 9.22 -12.22 -2.10
N ILE A 722 8.34 -12.24 -3.12
CA ILE A 722 7.21 -11.28 -3.24
C ILE A 722 5.86 -11.92 -2.89
N GLY A 723 5.71 -13.25 -2.94
CA GLY A 723 4.41 -13.94 -2.79
C GLY A 723 3.77 -13.86 -1.38
N GLN A 724 2.43 -13.74 -1.35
CA GLN A 724 1.58 -13.61 -0.14
C GLN A 724 1.48 -14.86 0.76
N ASN A 725 2.12 -15.99 0.40
CA ASN A 725 2.07 -17.25 1.16
C ASN A 725 3.43 -17.60 1.77
N ARG A 726 3.89 -16.82 2.75
CA ARG A 726 5.20 -17.01 3.37
C ARG A 726 5.11 -17.70 4.74
N ARG A 727 5.22 -19.02 4.72
CA ARG A 727 5.82 -19.81 5.81
C ARG A 727 7.32 -20.10 5.57
N ASN A 728 7.95 -19.38 4.63
CA ASN A 728 9.33 -19.65 4.23
C ASN A 728 10.31 -18.97 5.19
N GLU A 729 10.58 -19.65 6.30
CA GLU A 729 11.79 -19.46 7.08
C GLU A 729 13.05 -19.97 6.35
N ASP A 730 12.95 -20.45 5.11
CA ASP A 730 14.07 -21.11 4.41
C ASP A 730 14.84 -20.15 3.49
N LEU A 731 16.17 -20.15 3.64
CA LEU A 731 17.11 -19.42 2.78
C LEU A 731 17.04 -19.95 1.34
N TYR A 732 17.00 -19.05 0.35
CA TYR A 732 17.13 -19.45 -1.04
C TYR A 732 18.54 -19.97 -1.33
N HIS A 733 18.61 -21.20 -1.81
CA HIS A 733 19.83 -21.86 -2.25
C HIS A 733 19.49 -22.78 -3.43
N GLN A 734 20.35 -22.81 -4.44
CA GLN A 734 20.21 -23.70 -5.59
C GLN A 734 21.59 -24.13 -6.09
N SER A 735 21.73 -25.42 -6.42
CA SER A 735 22.95 -25.96 -7.01
C SER A 735 22.75 -26.12 -8.51
N TYR A 736 23.76 -25.72 -9.28
CA TYR A 736 23.78 -25.88 -10.72
C TYR A 736 25.01 -26.69 -11.12
N GLU A 737 24.84 -27.68 -12.00
CA GLU A 737 25.93 -28.57 -12.40
C GLU A 737 26.80 -27.98 -13.51
N CYS A 738 26.20 -27.23 -14.43
CA CYS A 738 26.89 -26.62 -15.56
C CYS A 738 26.51 -25.14 -15.70
N VAL A 739 27.40 -24.26 -15.25
CA VAL A 739 27.27 -22.79 -15.42
C VAL A 739 28.55 -22.27 -16.04
N CYS A 740 28.42 -21.38 -17.03
CA CYS A 740 29.56 -20.66 -17.60
C CYS A 740 29.66 -19.28 -16.95
N VAL A 741 30.82 -18.97 -16.38
CA VAL A 741 31.08 -17.72 -15.67
C VAL A 741 32.07 -16.87 -16.46
N LEU A 742 31.73 -15.60 -16.64
CA LEU A 742 32.53 -14.58 -17.32
C LEU A 742 32.96 -13.50 -16.33
N PHE A 743 34.26 -13.21 -16.33
CA PHE A 743 34.84 -11.98 -15.81
C PHE A 743 35.42 -11.19 -16.99
N ALA A 744 34.88 -10.00 -17.24
CA ALA A 744 35.38 -9.08 -18.24
C ALA A 744 35.81 -7.78 -17.56
N SER A 745 37.10 -7.51 -17.49
CA SER A 745 37.64 -6.28 -16.89
C SER A 745 38.11 -5.30 -17.95
N VAL A 746 38.14 -4.02 -17.57
CA VAL A 746 38.85 -2.96 -18.28
C VAL A 746 40.06 -2.55 -17.43
N PRO A 747 41.23 -3.19 -17.58
CA PRO A 747 42.40 -2.92 -16.74
C PRO A 747 42.93 -1.49 -16.90
N ASP A 748 42.96 -1.00 -18.14
CA ASP A 748 43.47 0.33 -18.51
C ASP A 748 42.66 1.47 -17.86
N PHE A 749 41.43 1.18 -17.43
CA PHE A 749 40.61 2.15 -16.71
C PHE A 749 41.26 2.57 -15.37
N LYS A 750 42.01 1.67 -14.71
CA LYS A 750 42.70 2.01 -13.46
C LYS A 750 43.79 3.06 -13.66
N GLU A 751 44.50 3.00 -14.79
CA GLU A 751 45.52 3.99 -15.16
C GLU A 751 44.89 5.30 -15.65
N PHE A 752 43.74 5.20 -16.33
CA PHE A 752 42.97 6.36 -16.77
C PHE A 752 42.33 7.14 -15.61
N TYR A 753 41.93 6.44 -14.55
CA TYR A 753 41.28 7.05 -13.40
C TYR A 753 42.23 8.02 -12.69
N SER A 754 41.86 9.29 -12.64
CA SER A 754 42.62 10.31 -11.92
C SER A 754 41.70 11.26 -11.15
N GLU A 755 42.01 11.47 -9.88
CA GLU A 755 41.25 12.34 -8.97
C GLU A 755 41.69 13.82 -9.09
N SER A 756 42.07 14.26 -10.29
CA SER A 756 42.49 15.65 -10.52
C SER A 756 41.30 16.62 -10.46
N ASN A 757 41.56 17.89 -10.11
CA ASN A 757 40.53 18.95 -10.12
C ASN A 757 39.89 19.13 -11.50
N ILE A 758 40.65 18.87 -12.58
CA ILE A 758 40.17 18.93 -13.97
C ILE A 758 39.08 17.87 -14.20
N ASN A 759 39.28 16.65 -13.66
CA ASN A 759 38.31 15.55 -13.73
C ASN A 759 37.23 15.61 -12.65
N ARG A 760 37.05 16.77 -12.00
CA ARG A 760 36.15 16.96 -10.86
C ARG A 760 36.35 15.88 -9.81
N GLU A 761 37.61 15.61 -9.47
CA GLU A 761 38.02 14.66 -8.44
C GLU A 761 37.57 13.22 -8.74
N GLY A 762 37.58 12.84 -10.03
CA GLY A 762 37.27 11.48 -10.51
C GLY A 762 35.82 11.25 -10.94
N LEU A 763 34.92 12.23 -10.79
CA LEU A 763 33.52 12.11 -11.17
C LEU A 763 33.31 11.91 -12.67
N GLU A 764 34.09 12.62 -13.51
CA GLU A 764 33.98 12.50 -14.97
C GLU A 764 34.47 11.13 -15.46
N CYS A 765 35.50 10.56 -14.82
CA CYS A 765 35.93 9.19 -15.09
C CYS A 765 34.83 8.17 -14.76
N LEU A 766 34.12 8.35 -13.62
CA LEU A 766 32.99 7.49 -13.26
C LEU A 766 31.79 7.66 -14.18
N ARG A 767 31.57 8.84 -14.76
CA ARG A 767 30.55 9.04 -15.80
C ARG A 767 30.86 8.18 -17.03
N LEU A 768 32.11 8.17 -17.49
CA LEU A 768 32.53 7.31 -18.60
C LEU A 768 32.39 5.82 -18.26
N LEU A 769 32.77 5.40 -17.04
CA LEU A 769 32.56 4.04 -16.58
C LEU A 769 31.07 3.67 -16.56
N ASN A 770 30.20 4.59 -16.10
CA ASN A 770 28.76 4.38 -16.10
C ASN A 770 28.21 4.16 -17.52
N GLU A 771 28.69 4.91 -18.51
CA GLU A 771 28.32 4.68 -19.92
C GLU A 771 28.80 3.30 -20.42
N ILE A 772 30.03 2.90 -20.11
CA ILE A 772 30.54 1.57 -20.49
C ILE A 772 29.65 0.47 -19.90
N ILE A 773 29.33 0.55 -18.62
CA ILE A 773 28.49 -0.45 -17.95
C ILE A 773 27.05 -0.39 -18.45
N ALA A 774 26.51 0.78 -18.72
CA ALA A 774 25.17 0.94 -19.28
C ALA A 774 25.07 0.29 -20.68
N ASP A 775 26.05 0.53 -21.55
CA ASP A 775 26.12 -0.07 -22.88
C ASP A 775 26.26 -1.60 -22.84
N PHE A 776 26.94 -2.12 -21.81
CA PHE A 776 26.99 -3.56 -21.55
C PHE A 776 25.65 -4.10 -21.07
N ASP A 777 24.95 -3.38 -20.19
CA ASP A 777 23.63 -3.76 -19.69
C ASP A 777 22.56 -3.73 -20.81
N GLU A 778 22.66 -2.82 -21.79
CA GLU A 778 21.80 -2.81 -22.98
C GLU A 778 21.92 -4.09 -23.83
N LEU A 779 23.05 -4.80 -23.77
CA LEU A 779 23.17 -6.07 -24.47
C LEU A 779 22.27 -7.13 -23.83
N LEU A 780 22.05 -7.10 -22.51
CA LEU A 780 21.22 -8.07 -21.81
C LEU A 780 19.73 -7.95 -22.17
N SER A 781 19.27 -6.78 -22.62
CA SER A 781 17.89 -6.63 -23.12
C SER A 781 17.67 -7.25 -24.50
N LYS A 782 18.73 -7.69 -25.21
CA LYS A 782 18.59 -8.35 -26.50
C LYS A 782 18.11 -9.80 -26.29
N PRO A 783 17.12 -10.29 -27.06
CA PRO A 783 16.58 -11.64 -26.88
C PRO A 783 17.63 -12.74 -27.01
N LYS A 784 18.67 -12.53 -27.84
CA LYS A 784 19.82 -13.43 -28.00
C LYS A 784 20.59 -13.68 -26.70
N PHE A 785 20.63 -12.68 -25.81
CA PHE A 785 21.38 -12.72 -24.55
C PHE A 785 20.46 -12.87 -23.32
N SER A 786 19.19 -13.22 -23.51
CA SER A 786 18.23 -13.43 -22.41
C SER A 786 18.62 -14.52 -21.41
N GLY A 787 19.49 -15.45 -21.81
CA GLY A 787 20.06 -16.47 -20.93
C GLY A 787 21.32 -16.04 -20.16
N VAL A 788 21.84 -14.83 -20.39
CA VAL A 788 22.97 -14.24 -19.69
C VAL A 788 22.44 -13.44 -18.51
N GLU A 789 22.85 -13.82 -17.30
CA GLU A 789 22.49 -13.11 -16.07
C GLU A 789 23.71 -12.31 -15.58
N LYS A 790 23.54 -11.00 -15.40
CA LYS A 790 24.52 -10.17 -14.70
C LYS A 790 24.52 -10.51 -13.21
N ILE A 791 25.68 -10.85 -12.67
CA ILE A 791 25.82 -11.12 -11.22
C ILE A 791 26.11 -9.82 -10.47
N LYS A 792 27.19 -9.13 -10.86
CA LYS A 792 27.63 -7.89 -10.22
C LYS A 792 28.67 -7.17 -11.08
N THR A 793 28.88 -5.89 -10.79
CA THR A 793 30.07 -5.15 -11.21
C THR A 793 31.03 -5.03 -10.04
N ILE A 794 32.34 -5.05 -10.28
CA ILE A 794 33.38 -4.90 -9.25
C ILE A 794 34.42 -3.92 -9.80
N GLY A 795 34.33 -2.65 -9.41
CA GLY A 795 35.12 -1.59 -10.05
C GLY A 795 34.87 -1.55 -11.57
N SER A 796 35.92 -1.74 -12.37
CA SER A 796 35.85 -1.83 -13.84
C SER A 796 35.65 -3.27 -14.37
N THR A 797 35.30 -4.23 -13.50
CA THR A 797 35.08 -5.64 -13.87
C THR A 797 33.60 -5.97 -13.92
N TYR A 798 33.15 -6.53 -15.04
CA TYR A 798 31.80 -7.01 -15.29
C TYR A 798 31.73 -8.53 -15.09
N MET A 799 30.88 -8.99 -14.17
CA MET A 799 30.68 -10.40 -13.88
C MET A 799 29.29 -10.86 -14.36
N ALA A 800 29.28 -11.88 -15.22
CA ALA A 800 28.06 -12.47 -15.77
C ALA A 800 28.13 -14.00 -15.78
N ALA A 801 26.98 -14.66 -15.80
CA ALA A 801 26.88 -16.12 -15.86
C ALA A 801 25.74 -16.58 -16.79
N THR A 802 25.93 -17.74 -17.44
CA THR A 802 24.87 -18.43 -18.21
C THR A 802 24.64 -19.83 -17.67
N GLY A 803 23.42 -20.35 -17.84
CA GLY A 803 23.01 -21.68 -17.31
C GLY A 803 22.25 -21.62 -15.97
N LEU A 804 21.95 -20.42 -15.47
CA LEU A 804 21.21 -20.22 -14.20
C LEU A 804 19.67 -20.26 -14.36
N ASN A 805 19.18 -20.18 -15.61
CA ASN A 805 17.73 -20.16 -15.93
C ASN A 805 17.16 -21.55 -16.30
N ALA A 806 17.93 -22.64 -16.16
CA ALA A 806 17.42 -23.98 -16.46
C ALA A 806 16.41 -24.43 -15.39
N THR A 807 15.12 -24.46 -15.74
CA THR A 807 14.08 -25.10 -14.93
C THR A 807 14.45 -26.54 -14.67
N SER A 808 14.77 -26.85 -13.41
CA SER A 808 14.94 -28.21 -12.91
C SER A 808 13.62 -28.96 -13.09
N GLY A 809 13.45 -29.71 -14.18
CA GLY A 809 12.21 -30.45 -14.41
C GLY A 809 11.95 -31.06 -15.79
N GLN A 810 12.92 -31.12 -16.71
CA GLN A 810 12.77 -31.94 -17.91
C GLN A 810 13.85 -33.02 -17.96
N ASP A 811 13.45 -34.21 -17.52
CA ASP A 811 14.13 -35.48 -17.72
C ASP A 811 14.34 -35.74 -19.22
N THR A 812 15.58 -35.95 -19.66
CA THR A 812 15.99 -37.14 -20.43
C THR A 812 17.50 -37.16 -20.63
N GLN A 813 18.09 -38.36 -20.50
CA GLN A 813 19.52 -38.68 -20.58
C GLN A 813 20.17 -38.47 -21.98
N GLN A 814 19.66 -37.55 -22.80
CA GLN A 814 20.10 -37.32 -24.18
C GLN A 814 20.76 -35.94 -24.41
N ASP A 815 20.90 -35.13 -23.35
CA ASP A 815 21.15 -33.68 -23.45
C ASP A 815 22.54 -33.18 -22.99
N SER A 816 23.57 -34.02 -22.86
CA SER A 816 24.91 -33.56 -22.46
C SER A 816 25.52 -32.55 -23.45
N GLU A 817 25.25 -32.68 -24.76
CA GLU A 817 25.70 -31.74 -25.80
C GLU A 817 24.81 -30.49 -25.93
N ARG A 818 23.50 -30.61 -25.66
CA ARG A 818 22.59 -29.44 -25.60
C ARG A 818 22.80 -28.60 -24.33
N SER A 819 23.22 -29.24 -23.24
CA SER A 819 23.50 -28.62 -21.95
C SER A 819 24.56 -27.52 -22.04
N CYS A 820 25.59 -27.64 -22.90
CA CYS A 820 26.65 -26.63 -23.01
C CYS A 820 26.40 -25.54 -24.08
N SER A 821 25.24 -25.53 -24.75
CA SER A 821 24.95 -24.54 -25.80
C SER A 821 25.04 -23.08 -25.31
N HIS A 822 24.71 -22.84 -24.05
CA HIS A 822 24.79 -21.51 -23.42
C HIS A 822 26.24 -20.98 -23.23
N LEU A 823 27.27 -21.83 -23.36
CA LEU A 823 28.68 -21.39 -23.42
C LEU A 823 28.93 -20.60 -24.70
N GLY A 824 28.35 -21.03 -25.83
CA GLY A 824 28.44 -20.31 -27.09
C GLY A 824 27.83 -18.91 -26.99
N THR A 825 26.65 -18.79 -26.37
CA THR A 825 26.03 -17.49 -26.09
C THR A 825 26.90 -16.59 -25.22
N MET A 826 27.60 -17.16 -24.21
CA MET A 826 28.53 -16.40 -23.37
C MET A 826 29.74 -15.88 -24.16
N VAL A 827 30.30 -16.68 -25.07
CA VAL A 827 31.39 -16.27 -25.95
C VAL A 827 30.94 -15.14 -26.89
N GLU A 828 29.78 -15.27 -27.52
CA GLU A 828 29.22 -14.23 -28.37
C GLU A 828 28.92 -12.95 -27.58
N PHE A 829 28.48 -13.07 -26.33
CA PHE A 829 28.30 -11.96 -25.41
C PHE A 829 29.64 -11.25 -25.12
N ALA A 830 30.70 -12.01 -24.81
CA ALA A 830 32.04 -11.47 -24.60
C ALA A 830 32.57 -10.69 -25.82
N VAL A 831 32.36 -11.20 -27.03
CA VAL A 831 32.72 -10.51 -28.28
C VAL A 831 31.87 -9.24 -28.46
N ALA A 832 30.58 -9.30 -28.16
CA ALA A 832 29.69 -8.14 -28.24
C ALA A 832 30.06 -7.03 -27.24
N LEU A 833 30.53 -7.38 -26.03
CA LEU A 833 31.08 -6.42 -25.07
C LEU A 833 32.29 -5.68 -25.66
N GLY A 834 33.20 -6.41 -26.30
CA GLY A 834 34.36 -5.82 -26.98
C GLY A 834 33.94 -4.84 -28.07
N ALA A 835 33.01 -5.24 -28.94
CA ALA A 835 32.50 -4.39 -30.00
C ALA A 835 31.80 -3.11 -29.47
N LYS A 836 31.07 -3.20 -28.36
CA LYS A 836 30.49 -2.02 -27.68
C LYS A 836 31.58 -1.11 -27.11
N LEU A 837 32.60 -1.67 -26.48
CA LEU A 837 33.73 -0.88 -25.98
C LEU A 837 34.49 -0.17 -27.12
N ASP A 838 34.66 -0.81 -28.27
CA ASP A 838 35.28 -0.19 -29.46
C ASP A 838 34.50 1.02 -29.97
N ILE A 839 33.17 0.99 -29.87
CA ILE A 839 32.31 2.15 -30.20
C ILE A 839 32.58 3.29 -29.21
N ILE A 840 32.61 2.99 -27.92
CA ILE A 840 32.89 3.98 -26.87
C ILE A 840 34.30 4.57 -27.02
N ASN A 841 35.30 3.76 -27.36
CA ASN A 841 36.66 4.19 -27.65
C ASN A 841 36.70 5.23 -28.78
N LYS A 842 35.96 4.99 -29.87
CA LYS A 842 35.84 5.95 -31.00
C LYS A 842 35.21 7.28 -30.57
N HIS A 843 34.21 7.25 -29.70
CA HIS A 843 33.49 8.46 -29.26
C HIS A 843 34.21 9.21 -28.13
N SER A 844 35.00 8.51 -27.32
CA SER A 844 35.72 9.09 -26.18
C SER A 844 37.19 9.39 -26.44
N PHE A 845 37.69 9.07 -27.64
CA PHE A 845 39.11 9.18 -28.02
C PHE A 845 40.05 8.40 -27.07
N ASN A 846 39.60 7.24 -26.60
CA ASN A 846 40.38 6.29 -25.78
C ASN A 846 40.63 4.99 -26.55
N ASP A 847 41.52 4.12 -26.03
CA ASP A 847 41.78 2.76 -26.54
C ASP A 847 41.68 1.72 -25.41
N PHE A 848 40.57 1.72 -24.67
CA PHE A 848 40.35 0.72 -23.61
C PHE A 848 40.22 -0.67 -24.20
N ARG A 849 40.93 -1.65 -23.64
CA ARG A 849 40.83 -3.05 -24.06
C ARG A 849 40.26 -3.94 -22.97
N LEU A 850 39.36 -4.83 -23.36
CA LEU A 850 38.83 -5.85 -22.45
C LEU A 850 39.85 -6.95 -22.19
N ARG A 851 39.91 -7.40 -20.94
CA ARG A 851 40.53 -8.66 -20.55
C ARG A 851 39.44 -9.59 -20.07
N VAL A 852 39.29 -10.75 -20.73
CA VAL A 852 38.17 -11.66 -20.46
C VAL A 852 38.67 -13.03 -20.02
N GLY A 853 38.14 -13.52 -18.90
CA GLY A 853 38.32 -14.89 -18.42
C GLY A 853 37.00 -15.64 -18.41
N LEU A 854 37.00 -16.85 -18.97
CA LEU A 854 35.87 -17.79 -18.94
C LEU A 854 36.27 -19.10 -18.28
N ASN A 855 35.33 -19.67 -17.53
CA ASN A 855 35.37 -21.06 -17.12
C ASN A 855 33.94 -21.60 -16.99
N HIS A 856 33.76 -22.90 -17.16
CA HIS A 856 32.48 -23.55 -16.90
C HIS A 856 32.62 -24.66 -15.85
N GLY A 857 31.51 -25.02 -15.21
CA GLY A 857 31.45 -26.06 -14.19
C GLY A 857 30.36 -25.83 -13.16
N PRO A 858 30.35 -26.60 -12.06
CA PRO A 858 29.32 -26.51 -11.03
C PRO A 858 29.46 -25.23 -10.19
N VAL A 859 28.32 -24.67 -9.78
CA VAL A 859 28.23 -23.50 -8.89
C VAL A 859 27.03 -23.63 -7.96
N VAL A 860 27.10 -22.94 -6.82
CA VAL A 860 26.00 -22.77 -5.88
C VAL A 860 25.53 -21.32 -5.96
N ALA A 861 24.24 -21.11 -6.17
CA ALA A 861 23.61 -19.80 -6.08
C ALA A 861 22.80 -19.67 -4.79
N GLY A 862 22.67 -18.46 -4.27
CA GLY A 862 21.92 -18.19 -3.06
C GLY A 862 21.70 -16.71 -2.82
N VAL A 863 20.77 -16.39 -1.91
CA VAL A 863 20.53 -15.03 -1.43
C VAL A 863 20.99 -14.93 0.02
N ILE A 864 21.90 -13.99 0.30
CA ILE A 864 22.53 -13.83 1.61
C ILE A 864 22.29 -12.42 2.16
N GLY A 865 22.17 -12.31 3.48
CA GLY A 865 22.10 -11.05 4.21
C GLY A 865 20.68 -10.64 4.59
N ALA A 866 20.44 -10.51 5.90
CA ALA A 866 19.16 -10.12 6.48
C ALA A 866 18.72 -8.71 6.05
N GLN A 867 19.64 -7.75 6.21
CA GLN A 867 19.38 -6.32 6.09
C GLN A 867 19.68 -5.75 4.71
N LYS A 868 20.60 -6.35 3.94
CA LYS A 868 20.84 -6.00 2.53
C LYS A 868 20.96 -7.28 1.68
N PRO A 869 19.84 -7.89 1.27
CA PRO A 869 19.86 -9.16 0.57
C PRO A 869 20.59 -9.05 -0.77
N GLN A 870 21.53 -9.97 -1.01
CA GLN A 870 22.34 -10.01 -2.22
C GLN A 870 22.29 -11.41 -2.83
N TYR A 871 21.92 -11.49 -4.12
CA TYR A 871 22.07 -12.69 -4.92
C TYR A 871 23.52 -12.83 -5.39
N ASP A 872 24.10 -14.00 -5.23
CA ASP A 872 25.47 -14.28 -5.67
C ASP A 872 25.66 -15.77 -6.00
N ILE A 873 26.80 -16.07 -6.64
CA ILE A 873 27.21 -17.43 -6.99
C ILE A 873 28.59 -17.75 -6.41
N TRP A 874 28.73 -18.94 -5.84
CA TRP A 874 29.96 -19.46 -5.26
C TRP A 874 30.38 -20.76 -5.90
N GLY A 875 31.68 -21.02 -5.91
CA GLY A 875 32.23 -22.29 -6.35
C GLY A 875 33.63 -22.16 -6.93
N ASN A 876 34.30 -23.30 -7.06
CA ASN A 876 35.62 -23.37 -7.68
C ASN A 876 35.59 -22.81 -9.13
N THR A 877 34.49 -22.99 -9.84
CA THR A 877 34.29 -22.48 -11.20
C THR A 877 34.43 -20.95 -11.28
N VAL A 878 33.82 -20.22 -10.33
CA VAL A 878 33.89 -18.75 -10.23
C VAL A 878 35.31 -18.30 -9.95
N ASN A 879 35.98 -18.95 -9.00
CA ASN A 879 37.35 -18.64 -8.62
C ASN A 879 38.31 -18.85 -9.80
N VAL A 880 38.18 -19.97 -10.53
CA VAL A 880 39.02 -20.24 -11.71
C VAL A 880 38.75 -19.22 -12.83
N ALA A 881 37.49 -18.85 -13.10
CA ALA A 881 37.15 -17.82 -14.08
C ALA A 881 37.79 -16.46 -13.75
N SER A 882 37.72 -16.03 -12.49
CA SER A 882 38.39 -14.80 -12.01
C SER A 882 39.92 -14.87 -12.17
N ARG A 883 40.53 -16.06 -12.01
CA ARG A 883 41.97 -16.24 -12.28
C ARG A 883 42.31 -16.25 -13.77
N MET A 884 41.41 -16.73 -14.62
CA MET A 884 41.59 -16.65 -16.08
C MET A 884 41.55 -15.20 -16.56
N GLU A 885 40.71 -14.36 -15.95
CA GLU A 885 40.69 -12.93 -16.22
C GLU A 885 41.97 -12.26 -15.70
N SER A 886 42.30 -12.39 -14.41
CA SER A 886 43.43 -11.65 -13.83
C SER A 886 44.79 -12.00 -14.45
N THR A 887 44.98 -13.26 -14.86
CA THR A 887 46.19 -13.69 -15.60
C THR A 887 46.09 -13.50 -17.11
N GLY A 888 44.95 -12.99 -17.60
CA GLY A 888 44.63 -12.77 -19.01
C GLY A 888 45.47 -11.72 -19.72
N VAL A 889 45.41 -11.76 -21.05
CA VAL A 889 46.05 -10.78 -21.94
C VAL A 889 44.99 -9.82 -22.49
N LEU A 890 45.34 -8.54 -22.65
CA LEU A 890 44.43 -7.51 -23.17
C LEU A 890 43.93 -7.86 -24.58
N GLY A 891 42.64 -7.63 -24.83
CA GLY A 891 41.97 -7.91 -26.09
C GLY A 891 41.76 -9.40 -26.40
N LYS A 892 42.02 -10.30 -25.44
CA LYS A 892 41.95 -11.75 -25.61
C LYS A 892 40.97 -12.38 -24.62
N ILE A 893 40.29 -13.43 -25.06
CA ILE A 893 39.42 -14.26 -24.21
C ILE A 893 40.22 -15.50 -23.81
N GLN A 894 40.44 -15.67 -22.51
CA GLN A 894 41.17 -16.78 -21.94
C GLN A 894 40.24 -17.81 -21.30
N VAL A 895 40.51 -19.08 -21.56
CA VAL A 895 39.71 -20.21 -21.09
C VAL A 895 40.60 -21.33 -20.53
N THR A 896 40.01 -22.20 -19.70
CA THR A 896 40.65 -23.45 -19.25
C THR A 896 40.65 -24.51 -20.36
N GLU A 897 41.50 -25.54 -20.24
CA GLU A 897 41.56 -26.67 -21.19
C GLU A 897 40.20 -27.36 -21.35
N GLU A 898 39.51 -27.66 -20.25
CA GLU A 898 38.18 -28.26 -20.25
C GLU A 898 37.17 -27.40 -21.03
N THR A 899 37.17 -26.09 -20.79
CA THR A 899 36.28 -25.15 -21.49
C THR A 899 36.65 -25.04 -22.97
N ALA A 900 37.94 -25.08 -23.32
CA ALA A 900 38.39 -25.06 -24.70
C ALA A 900 37.89 -26.28 -25.49
N CYS A 901 37.93 -27.48 -24.91
CA CYS A 901 37.44 -28.70 -25.55
C CYS A 901 35.95 -28.61 -25.89
N VAL A 902 35.13 -28.10 -24.96
CA VAL A 902 33.68 -27.90 -25.19
C VAL A 902 33.41 -26.81 -26.22
N LEU A 903 34.19 -25.74 -26.22
CA LEU A 903 34.05 -24.68 -27.22
C LEU A 903 34.48 -25.16 -28.62
N GLN A 904 35.51 -26.01 -28.71
CA GLN A 904 35.92 -26.63 -29.97
C GLN A 904 34.84 -27.55 -30.54
N SER A 905 34.13 -28.33 -29.71
CA SER A 905 32.99 -29.13 -30.19
C SER A 905 31.81 -28.27 -30.67
N LEU A 906 31.67 -27.05 -30.16
CA LEU A 906 30.70 -26.05 -30.63
C LEU A 906 31.16 -25.29 -31.89
N GLY A 907 32.36 -25.57 -32.40
CA GLY A 907 32.91 -24.98 -33.62
C GLY A 907 33.75 -23.70 -33.42
N TYR A 908 34.18 -23.41 -32.18
CA TYR A 908 35.11 -22.30 -31.91
C TYR A 908 36.57 -22.74 -31.99
N THR A 909 37.42 -21.92 -32.60
CA THR A 909 38.86 -22.18 -32.66
C THR A 909 39.56 -21.68 -31.39
N CYS A 910 40.27 -22.58 -30.71
CA CYS A 910 41.04 -22.28 -29.49
C CYS A 910 42.53 -22.61 -29.71
N TYR A 911 43.42 -21.71 -29.33
CA TYR A 911 44.88 -21.89 -29.41
C TYR A 911 45.49 -21.99 -28.01
N SER A 912 46.43 -22.93 -27.85
CA SER A 912 47.08 -23.15 -26.56
C SER A 912 47.94 -21.94 -26.19
N ARG A 913 47.70 -21.37 -25.01
CA ARG A 913 48.56 -20.34 -24.39
C ARG A 913 49.79 -20.98 -23.75
N GLY A 914 49.65 -22.21 -23.27
CA GLY A 914 50.63 -22.91 -22.44
C GLY A 914 50.17 -23.07 -20.99
N VAL A 915 51.11 -23.48 -20.14
CA VAL A 915 50.86 -23.77 -18.73
C VAL A 915 51.17 -22.53 -17.90
N ILE A 916 50.19 -22.06 -17.14
CA ILE A 916 50.33 -20.91 -16.24
C ILE A 916 50.16 -21.34 -14.79
N LYS A 917 50.84 -20.66 -13.88
CA LYS A 917 50.69 -20.89 -12.45
C LYS A 917 49.47 -20.11 -11.94
N VAL A 918 48.49 -20.84 -11.41
CA VAL A 918 47.25 -20.29 -10.87
C VAL A 918 47.20 -20.50 -9.35
N LYS A 919 46.96 -19.41 -8.61
CA LYS A 919 46.85 -19.44 -7.14
C LYS A 919 45.77 -20.44 -6.72
N GLY A 920 46.11 -21.39 -5.85
CA GLY A 920 45.19 -22.42 -5.33
C GLY A 920 45.01 -23.66 -6.22
N LYS A 921 45.50 -23.66 -7.48
CA LYS A 921 45.41 -24.81 -8.39
C LYS A 921 46.76 -25.36 -8.85
N GLY A 922 47.84 -24.61 -8.67
CA GLY A 922 49.16 -25.02 -9.14
C GLY A 922 49.37 -24.65 -10.60
N GLN A 923 49.76 -25.60 -11.43
CA GLN A 923 49.97 -25.37 -12.87
C GLN A 923 48.73 -25.79 -13.67
N LEU A 924 48.16 -24.88 -14.46
CA LEU A 924 47.00 -25.12 -15.31
C LEU A 924 47.34 -24.82 -16.76
N ARG A 925 46.97 -25.73 -17.66
CA ARG A 925 47.04 -25.48 -19.10
C ARG A 925 45.87 -24.59 -19.51
N THR A 926 46.16 -23.57 -20.30
CA THR A 926 45.18 -22.55 -20.68
C THR A 926 45.21 -22.31 -22.18
N TYR A 927 44.08 -21.82 -22.69
CA TYR A 927 43.84 -21.57 -24.09
C TYR A 927 43.29 -20.15 -24.27
N PHE A 928 43.51 -19.61 -25.45
CA PHE A 928 42.85 -18.41 -25.91
C PHE A 928 41.84 -18.76 -27.00
N LEU A 929 40.72 -18.07 -27.00
CA LEU A 929 39.71 -18.19 -28.04
C LEU A 929 40.02 -17.25 -29.21
N SER A 930 39.82 -17.71 -30.45
CA SER A 930 39.86 -16.83 -31.61
C SER A 930 38.58 -16.01 -31.69
N THR A 931 38.73 -14.69 -31.77
CA THR A 931 37.62 -13.74 -31.92
C THR A 931 37.22 -13.52 -33.38
N GLU A 932 37.98 -14.07 -34.34
CA GLU A 932 37.63 -14.05 -35.76
C GLU A 932 36.56 -15.12 -36.03
N LEU A 933 35.31 -14.67 -36.19
CA LEU A 933 34.13 -15.48 -36.52
C LEU A 933 34.21 -16.06 -37.95
N THR A 934 35.20 -16.89 -38.26
CA THR A 934 35.09 -17.84 -39.38
C THR A 934 34.56 -19.15 -38.83
N ARG A 935 33.23 -19.28 -38.84
CA ARG A 935 32.54 -20.54 -38.59
C ARG A 935 32.91 -21.50 -39.73
N THR A 936 34.01 -22.23 -39.61
CA THR A 936 34.38 -23.27 -40.57
C THR A 936 33.30 -24.34 -40.49
N GLY A 937 32.49 -24.48 -41.55
CA GLY A 937 31.52 -25.57 -41.68
C GLY A 937 32.20 -26.94 -41.56
N PRO A 938 31.44 -28.00 -41.27
CA PRO A 938 32.01 -29.34 -41.09
C PRO A 938 32.71 -29.77 -42.38
N MET A 939 33.99 -30.13 -42.26
CA MET A 939 34.69 -30.87 -43.32
C MET A 939 34.05 -32.26 -43.37
N LEU A 940 33.22 -32.50 -44.39
CA LEU A 940 32.80 -33.82 -44.81
C LEU A 940 34.05 -34.64 -45.14
N SER A 941 34.35 -35.64 -44.31
CA SER A 941 35.23 -36.76 -44.63
C SER A 941 34.48 -37.81 -45.44
#